data_AF-A0A512DEC6-F1
#
_entry.id   AF-A0A512DEC6-F1
#
_cell.length_a   1.000
_cell.length_b   1.000
_cell.length_c   1.000
_cell.angle_alpha   90.00
_cell.angle_beta   90.00
_cell.angle_gamma   90.00
#
_symmetry.space_group_name_H-M   'P 1'
#
loop_
_entity.id
_entity.type
_entity.pdbx_description
1 polymer ?
#
loop_
_entity_poly.entity_id
_entity_poly.type
_entity_poly.pdbx_seq_one_letter_code
_entity_poly.pdbx_strand_id
1 'polypeptide(L)'
;MPDERPSFPVVSFRGYDRGPVDARVQQLEQALSDARAQVEALDARVMQHAGELSEAQRLLREAERPTYSGLGSRVEQLLRSAEEQSSDVVARANAQATDALARARLAAEQLRARAEHEAAEMIATARREAEEVRSTAVAEANGTLSDAQRRAEELVGSAEREGTRILSATTTEEAERRTGLERELGSIRATVERELTELRVTAEHEVADLRGTAHAEITVWREEAERDAQDLRTSADVDTTTLRHHVQVEVAELRSGAERYAAEVRSAADVETAALRERVEAEVAQARAQGLAHVDAVRTAAEREATTLRQQAAAEAAALRSEAEQYASNLRAVAERETSELRATVERELGHRRATAERELAELTDLTAREAGEQREAAARESAELRDGARLESQQVRTDAQRAAAETVAAARAEADALLEQARRSLADAQVDIAARREAAERADAERHEAARAETARLVDDAESHAADAEQRVVQALEHAERVRRDADAHARELLTGARLTADGLVAEAREHADRMVGDALTESERERTTAQRQVEDLGRQRESITSYLDELRTLLAADPVPSLATLERAGQVRPRVVPPPTADAFPAPAPGSNPGHGDVVTVREGEFPDEPLDVTDASGDVADAHAVPDDSPADDVAPGLARSDDAGREAADGWSDERAGTPTDAPTGEQPATTGPDADGR
;
A
#
# COMPACT_ATOMS: atom_id res chain seq x y z
N MET A 1 -109.93 4.06 73.56
CA MET A 1 -111.01 4.74 72.81
C MET A 1 -110.59 4.81 71.35
N PRO A 2 -111.48 4.48 70.40
CA PRO A 2 -111.23 4.62 68.97
C PRO A 2 -111.06 6.09 68.58
N ASP A 3 -110.21 6.31 67.57
CA ASP A 3 -109.68 7.58 67.08
C ASP A 3 -110.70 8.25 66.12
N GLU A 4 -111.68 8.99 66.67
CA GLU A 4 -112.56 9.85 65.85
C GLU A 4 -111.85 11.18 65.57
N ARG A 5 -111.24 11.31 64.38
CA ARG A 5 -110.70 12.58 63.87
C ARG A 5 -111.79 13.33 63.08
N PRO A 6 -112.36 14.44 63.59
CA PRO A 6 -113.31 15.24 62.81
C PRO A 6 -112.62 16.10 61.75
N SER A 7 -113.13 16.09 60.51
CA SER A 7 -112.64 16.90 59.38
C SER A 7 -113.20 18.32 59.40
N PHE A 8 -112.34 19.33 59.24
CA PHE A 8 -112.75 20.74 59.16
C PHE A 8 -113.30 21.10 57.77
N PRO A 9 -114.46 21.80 57.68
CA PRO A 9 -114.99 22.26 56.40
C PRO A 9 -114.07 23.31 55.77
N VAL A 10 -113.61 23.03 54.54
CA VAL A 10 -112.78 23.91 53.70
C VAL A 10 -113.67 24.80 52.85
N VAL A 11 -113.40 26.12 52.85
CA VAL A 11 -114.04 27.05 51.91
C VAL A 11 -113.26 27.02 50.59
N SER A 12 -114.00 27.15 49.49
CA SER A 12 -113.72 26.75 48.12
C SER A 12 -112.47 27.29 47.40
N PHE A 13 -111.49 27.89 48.10
CA PHE A 13 -110.20 28.31 47.53
C PHE A 13 -109.06 28.17 48.56
N ARG A 14 -108.73 26.91 48.92
CA ARG A 14 -107.56 26.48 49.71
C ARG A 14 -107.40 27.15 51.09
N GLY A 15 -108.48 27.23 51.86
CA GLY A 15 -108.43 27.70 53.25
C GLY A 15 -109.57 27.17 54.10
N TYR A 16 -109.27 26.84 55.37
CA TYR A 16 -110.26 26.39 56.35
C TYR A 16 -111.09 27.57 56.87
N ASP A 17 -112.37 27.34 57.14
CA ASP A 17 -113.26 28.34 57.74
C ASP A 17 -112.78 28.70 59.15
N ARG A 18 -112.50 29.99 59.38
CA ARG A 18 -111.89 30.50 60.60
C ARG A 18 -112.79 30.32 61.82
N GLY A 19 -114.12 30.43 61.67
CA GLY A 19 -115.05 30.31 62.81
C GLY A 19 -115.05 28.92 63.47
N PRO A 20 -115.29 27.83 62.72
CA PRO A 20 -115.22 26.47 63.23
C PRO A 20 -113.83 26.07 63.72
N VAL A 21 -112.77 26.56 63.05
CA VAL A 21 -111.39 26.28 63.46
C VAL A 21 -111.02 27.02 64.73
N ASP A 22 -111.31 28.32 64.87
CA ASP A 22 -111.03 29.09 66.09
C ASP A 22 -111.86 28.56 67.27
N ALA A 23 -113.12 28.18 67.06
CA ALA A 23 -113.93 27.54 68.09
C ALA A 23 -113.36 26.17 68.50
N ARG A 24 -112.82 25.39 67.56
CA ARG A 24 -112.17 24.11 67.88
C ARG A 24 -110.80 24.31 68.52
N VAL A 25 -110.04 25.34 68.14
CA VAL A 25 -108.80 25.72 68.81
C VAL A 25 -109.10 26.14 70.24
N GLN A 26 -110.10 26.99 70.48
CA GLN A 26 -110.54 27.31 71.85
C GLN A 26 -111.01 26.08 72.62
N GLN A 27 -111.78 25.19 71.99
CA GLN A 27 -112.23 23.96 72.66
C GLN A 27 -111.06 23.02 72.96
N LEU A 28 -110.04 22.96 72.09
CA LEU A 28 -108.81 22.21 72.32
C LEU A 28 -107.92 22.88 73.36
N GLU A 29 -107.84 24.21 73.40
CA GLU A 29 -107.14 24.98 74.43
C GLU A 29 -107.81 24.80 75.80
N GLN A 30 -109.13 24.75 75.83
CA GLN A 30 -109.91 24.51 77.05
C GLN A 30 -109.80 23.05 77.47
N ALA A 31 -109.85 22.10 76.54
CA ALA A 31 -109.56 20.69 76.82
C ALA A 31 -108.10 20.49 77.26
N LEU A 32 -107.14 21.27 76.75
CA LEU A 32 -105.75 21.27 77.18
C LEU A 32 -105.60 21.88 78.57
N SER A 33 -106.32 22.95 78.87
CA SER A 33 -106.43 23.56 80.20
C SER A 33 -107.00 22.56 81.21
N ASP A 34 -108.10 21.91 80.87
CA ASP A 34 -108.75 20.90 81.73
C ASP A 34 -107.88 19.66 81.87
N ALA A 35 -107.21 19.22 80.79
CA ALA A 35 -106.24 18.13 80.86
C ALA A 35 -105.02 18.54 81.71
N ARG A 36 -104.55 19.78 81.64
CA ARG A 36 -103.49 20.31 82.50
C ARG A 36 -103.93 20.39 83.95
N ALA A 37 -105.14 20.85 84.23
CA ALA A 37 -105.70 20.87 85.58
C ALA A 37 -105.95 19.45 86.11
N GLN A 38 -106.33 18.50 85.25
CA GLN A 38 -106.42 17.08 85.59
C GLN A 38 -105.04 16.47 85.81
N VAL A 39 -104.03 16.84 85.03
CA VAL A 39 -102.63 16.43 85.24
C VAL A 39 -102.10 17.04 86.53
N GLU A 40 -102.34 18.30 86.84
CA GLU A 40 -101.98 18.90 88.13
C GLU A 40 -102.74 18.25 89.29
N ALA A 41 -104.02 17.94 89.13
CA ALA A 41 -104.79 17.23 90.15
C ALA A 41 -104.34 15.77 90.30
N LEU A 42 -103.95 15.11 89.21
CA LEU A 42 -103.36 13.78 89.21
C LEU A 42 -101.96 13.81 89.78
N ASP A 43 -101.15 14.82 89.49
CA ASP A 43 -99.81 15.03 90.04
C ASP A 43 -99.90 15.38 91.52
N ALA A 44 -100.88 16.18 91.94
CA ALA A 44 -101.18 16.42 93.35
C ALA A 44 -101.63 15.12 94.02
N ARG A 45 -102.45 14.29 93.37
CA ARG A 45 -102.81 12.95 93.87
C ARG A 45 -101.64 11.96 93.81
N VAL A 46 -100.72 12.05 92.85
CA VAL A 46 -99.53 11.20 92.74
C VAL A 46 -98.52 11.64 93.79
N MET A 47 -98.38 12.93 94.07
CA MET A 47 -97.60 13.47 95.17
C MET A 47 -98.24 13.14 96.51
N GLN A 48 -99.58 13.19 96.62
CA GLN A 48 -100.29 12.77 97.82
C GLN A 48 -100.16 11.26 98.01
N HIS A 49 -100.36 10.45 96.97
CA HIS A 49 -100.17 8.99 97.02
C HIS A 49 -98.70 8.62 97.17
N ALA A 50 -97.74 9.39 96.66
CA ALA A 50 -96.31 9.19 96.92
C ALA A 50 -95.94 9.63 98.33
N GLY A 51 -96.63 10.64 98.88
CA GLY A 51 -96.55 11.04 100.28
C GLY A 51 -97.14 9.98 101.19
N GLU A 52 -98.31 9.43 100.86
CA GLU A 52 -98.97 8.31 101.52
C GLU A 52 -98.17 7.01 101.31
N LEU A 53 -97.53 6.79 100.16
CA LEU A 53 -96.66 5.64 99.90
C LEU A 53 -95.34 5.80 100.63
N SER A 54 -94.78 7.01 100.74
CA SER A 54 -93.58 7.29 101.51
C SER A 54 -93.86 7.25 103.01
N GLU A 55 -95.03 7.71 103.47
CA GLU A 55 -95.51 7.54 104.84
C GLU A 55 -95.85 6.09 105.12
N ALA A 56 -96.54 5.38 104.23
CA ALA A 56 -96.82 3.96 104.35
C ALA A 56 -95.53 3.15 104.29
N GLN A 57 -94.54 3.51 103.45
CA GLN A 57 -93.20 2.91 103.42
C GLN A 57 -92.33 3.37 104.59
N ARG A 58 -92.57 4.52 105.21
CA ARG A 58 -91.93 4.93 106.47
C ARG A 58 -92.52 4.13 107.61
N LEU A 59 -93.84 3.96 107.66
CA LEU A 59 -94.55 3.09 108.59
C LEU A 59 -94.20 1.62 108.35
N LEU A 60 -94.02 1.17 107.10
CA LEU A 60 -93.56 -0.17 106.74
C LEU A 60 -92.08 -0.34 107.10
N ARG A 61 -91.21 0.66 106.87
CA ARG A 61 -89.81 0.63 107.35
C ARG A 61 -89.71 0.76 108.87
N GLU A 62 -90.67 1.36 109.56
CA GLU A 62 -90.79 1.40 111.02
C GLU A 62 -91.41 0.12 111.58
N ALA A 63 -92.22 -0.61 110.80
CA ALA A 63 -92.82 -1.89 111.16
C ALA A 63 -91.95 -3.11 110.75
N GLU A 64 -91.15 -3.00 109.70
CA GLU A 64 -90.17 -3.97 109.18
C GLU A 64 -88.75 -3.70 109.67
N ARG A 65 -88.51 -2.55 110.33
CA ARG A 65 -87.45 -2.42 111.34
C ARG A 65 -88.09 -2.65 112.70
N PRO A 66 -87.94 -3.84 113.31
CA PRO A 66 -88.07 -3.91 114.76
C PRO A 66 -87.04 -2.95 115.33
N THR A 67 -87.49 -1.78 115.76
CA THR A 67 -86.63 -0.85 116.46
C THR A 67 -86.46 -1.47 117.85
N TYR A 68 -85.37 -2.20 118.05
CA TYR A 68 -84.94 -2.73 119.34
C TYR A 68 -84.47 -1.59 120.27
N SER A 69 -85.13 -0.43 120.27
CA SER A 69 -84.85 0.72 121.14
C SER A 69 -85.11 0.42 122.62
N GLY A 70 -85.74 -0.71 122.93
CA GLY A 70 -85.90 -1.24 124.29
C GLY A 70 -84.98 -2.40 124.66
N LEU A 71 -84.11 -2.89 123.76
CA LEU A 71 -83.25 -4.06 123.96
C LEU A 71 -81.81 -3.82 123.44
N GLY A 72 -81.11 -2.87 124.06
CA GLY A 72 -79.65 -2.67 124.00
C GLY A 72 -79.07 -2.19 122.66
N SER A 73 -78.60 -0.93 122.60
CA SER A 73 -77.83 -0.32 121.49
C SER A 73 -76.72 -1.20 120.89
N ARG A 74 -76.23 -2.17 121.68
CA ARG A 74 -75.22 -3.15 121.30
C ARG A 74 -75.70 -4.16 120.24
N VAL A 75 -76.99 -4.50 120.17
CA VAL A 75 -77.52 -5.53 119.25
C VAL A 75 -77.79 -4.97 117.85
N GLU A 76 -78.32 -3.75 117.75
CA GLU A 76 -78.47 -3.04 116.48
C GLU A 76 -77.10 -2.72 115.85
N GLN A 77 -76.11 -2.37 116.69
CA GLN A 77 -74.73 -2.19 116.26
C GLN A 77 -74.11 -3.50 115.75
N LEU A 78 -74.45 -4.66 116.34
CA LEU A 78 -73.98 -5.97 115.86
C LEU A 78 -74.60 -6.37 114.52
N LEU A 79 -75.91 -6.16 114.30
CA LEU A 79 -76.57 -6.49 113.04
C LEU A 79 -76.13 -5.55 111.89
N ARG A 80 -75.99 -4.25 112.16
CA ARG A 80 -75.42 -3.30 111.20
C ARG A 80 -73.96 -3.63 110.89
N SER A 81 -73.18 -3.98 111.91
CA SER A 81 -71.79 -4.42 111.74
C SER A 81 -71.69 -5.69 110.91
N ALA A 82 -72.64 -6.63 111.02
CA ALA A 82 -72.65 -7.85 110.19
C ALA A 82 -73.02 -7.56 108.73
N GLU A 83 -73.97 -6.65 108.47
CA GLU A 83 -74.33 -6.18 107.13
C GLU A 83 -73.14 -5.48 106.46
N GLU A 84 -72.53 -4.51 107.15
CA GLU A 84 -71.32 -3.80 106.70
C GLU A 84 -70.16 -4.78 106.48
N GLN A 85 -69.94 -5.74 107.39
CA GLN A 85 -68.93 -6.78 107.21
C GLN A 85 -69.20 -7.65 105.98
N SER A 86 -70.45 -8.01 105.70
CA SER A 86 -70.81 -8.80 104.51
C SER A 86 -70.61 -8.01 103.22
N SER A 87 -71.04 -6.74 103.17
CA SER A 87 -70.80 -5.87 102.02
C SER A 87 -69.32 -5.61 101.80
N ASP A 88 -68.55 -5.46 102.88
CA ASP A 88 -67.11 -5.25 102.83
C ASP A 88 -66.36 -6.48 102.36
N VAL A 89 -66.82 -7.69 102.70
CA VAL A 89 -66.25 -8.96 102.20
C VAL A 89 -66.51 -9.11 100.70
N VAL A 90 -67.73 -8.82 100.22
CA VAL A 90 -68.04 -8.83 98.78
C VAL A 90 -67.26 -7.76 98.02
N ALA A 91 -67.21 -6.53 98.55
CA ALA A 91 -66.50 -5.42 97.93
C ALA A 91 -65.00 -5.71 97.84
N ARG A 92 -64.39 -6.22 98.92
CA ARG A 92 -62.97 -6.63 98.94
C ARG A 92 -62.70 -7.77 97.97
N ALA A 93 -63.51 -8.82 97.98
CA ALA A 93 -63.33 -9.95 97.07
C ALA A 93 -63.53 -9.56 95.59
N ASN A 94 -64.49 -8.68 95.28
CA ASN A 94 -64.67 -8.15 93.93
C ASN A 94 -63.49 -7.28 93.50
N ALA A 95 -62.99 -6.41 94.39
CA ALA A 95 -61.82 -5.57 94.11
C ALA A 95 -60.55 -6.41 93.91
N GLN A 96 -60.33 -7.42 94.75
CA GLN A 96 -59.23 -8.37 94.63
C GLN A 96 -59.31 -9.17 93.32
N ALA A 97 -60.49 -9.68 92.96
CA ALA A 97 -60.73 -10.35 91.69
C ALA A 97 -60.47 -9.44 90.48
N THR A 98 -60.94 -8.18 90.51
CA THR A 98 -60.68 -7.23 89.42
C THR A 98 -59.20 -6.88 89.32
N ASP A 99 -58.51 -6.72 90.45
CA ASP A 99 -57.08 -6.43 90.48
C ASP A 99 -56.25 -7.62 90.00
N ALA A 100 -56.60 -8.84 90.42
CA ALA A 100 -55.96 -10.07 89.96
C ALA A 100 -56.11 -10.22 88.44
N LEU A 101 -57.31 -9.99 87.90
CA LEU A 101 -57.55 -9.99 86.46
C LEU A 101 -56.82 -8.87 85.72
N ALA A 102 -56.79 -7.66 86.26
CA ALA A 102 -56.08 -6.53 85.64
C ALA A 102 -54.57 -6.81 85.59
N ARG A 103 -53.98 -7.35 86.67
CA ARG A 103 -52.57 -7.76 86.70
C ARG A 103 -52.30 -8.89 85.71
N ALA A 104 -53.15 -9.92 85.65
CA ALA A 104 -52.99 -11.03 84.73
C ALA A 104 -53.10 -10.59 83.26
N ARG A 105 -54.05 -9.70 82.93
CA ARG A 105 -54.20 -9.12 81.58
C ARG A 105 -53.00 -8.28 81.19
N LEU A 106 -52.52 -7.39 82.08
CA LEU A 106 -51.33 -6.59 81.82
C LEU A 106 -50.10 -7.48 81.59
N ALA A 107 -49.92 -8.51 82.42
CA ALA A 107 -48.80 -9.44 82.28
C ALA A 107 -48.91 -10.26 80.98
N ALA A 108 -50.11 -10.67 80.59
CA ALA A 108 -50.40 -11.35 79.32
C ALA A 108 -50.12 -10.44 78.10
N GLU A 109 -50.52 -9.16 78.15
CA GLU A 109 -50.21 -8.16 77.13
C GLU A 109 -48.70 -7.90 77.02
N GLN A 110 -48.01 -7.76 78.15
CA GLN A 110 -46.55 -7.60 78.17
C GLN A 110 -45.83 -8.83 77.59
N LEU A 111 -46.31 -10.04 77.90
CA LEU A 111 -45.76 -11.26 77.34
C LEU A 111 -45.94 -11.30 75.82
N ARG A 112 -47.15 -10.99 75.32
CA ARG A 112 -47.42 -10.93 73.87
C ARG A 112 -46.56 -9.87 73.19
N ALA A 113 -46.47 -8.67 73.75
CA ALA A 113 -45.68 -7.58 73.18
C ALA A 113 -44.18 -7.92 73.15
N ARG A 114 -43.65 -8.58 74.20
CA ARG A 114 -42.26 -9.09 74.20
C ARG A 114 -42.05 -10.12 73.10
N ALA A 115 -42.94 -11.11 72.99
CA ALA A 115 -42.85 -12.12 71.95
C ALA A 115 -42.97 -11.53 70.53
N GLU A 116 -43.88 -10.58 70.32
CA GLU A 116 -44.03 -9.88 69.03
C GLU A 116 -42.78 -9.05 68.69
N HIS A 117 -42.15 -8.41 69.68
CA HIS A 117 -40.91 -7.68 69.48
C HIS A 117 -39.73 -8.61 69.18
N GLU A 118 -39.56 -9.70 69.94
CA GLU A 118 -38.54 -10.72 69.70
C GLU A 118 -38.70 -11.38 68.32
N ALA A 119 -39.94 -11.68 67.92
CA ALA A 119 -40.27 -12.18 66.59
C ALA A 119 -39.91 -11.16 65.49
N ALA A 120 -40.21 -9.88 65.69
CA ALA A 120 -39.87 -8.83 64.74
C ALA A 120 -38.35 -8.65 64.59
N GLU A 121 -37.62 -8.65 65.70
CA GLU A 121 -36.15 -8.59 65.71
C GLU A 121 -35.54 -9.82 65.02
N MET A 122 -36.04 -11.03 65.29
CA MET A 122 -35.59 -12.27 64.65
C MET A 122 -35.80 -12.25 63.12
N ILE A 123 -36.93 -11.72 62.65
CA ILE A 123 -37.17 -11.56 61.21
C ILE A 123 -36.25 -10.47 60.63
N ALA A 124 -35.98 -9.39 61.38
CA ALA A 124 -35.10 -8.31 60.94
C ALA A 124 -33.63 -8.72 60.87
N THR A 125 -33.14 -9.54 61.80
CA THR A 125 -31.78 -10.12 61.74
C THR A 125 -31.68 -11.09 60.58
N ALA A 126 -32.62 -12.03 60.43
CA ALA A 126 -32.63 -12.99 59.32
C ALA A 126 -32.71 -12.31 57.94
N ARG A 127 -33.41 -11.17 57.83
CA ARG A 127 -33.43 -10.36 56.59
C ARG A 127 -32.07 -9.72 56.28
N ARG A 128 -31.38 -9.19 57.29
CA ARG A 128 -30.05 -8.60 57.12
C ARG A 128 -29.03 -9.66 56.71
N GLU A 129 -29.04 -10.81 57.40
CA GLU A 129 -28.18 -11.95 57.08
C GLU A 129 -28.45 -12.49 55.66
N ALA A 130 -29.72 -12.65 55.29
CA ALA A 130 -30.11 -13.08 53.94
C ALA A 130 -29.63 -12.12 52.84
N GLU A 131 -29.67 -10.80 53.08
CA GLU A 131 -29.17 -9.80 52.14
C GLU A 131 -27.64 -9.77 52.07
N GLU A 132 -26.96 -9.98 53.20
CA GLU A 132 -25.50 -10.12 53.25
C GLU A 132 -25.03 -11.35 52.46
N VAL A 133 -25.69 -12.50 52.65
CA VAL A 133 -25.43 -13.72 51.87
C VAL A 133 -25.64 -13.49 50.37
N ARG A 134 -26.71 -12.79 49.97
CA ARG A 134 -26.93 -12.46 48.56
C ARG A 134 -25.88 -11.51 48.00
N SER A 135 -25.59 -10.42 48.72
CA SER A 135 -24.67 -9.39 48.24
C SER A 135 -23.24 -9.92 48.11
N THR A 136 -22.77 -10.72 49.06
CA THR A 136 -21.47 -11.40 49.01
C THR A 136 -21.40 -12.38 47.84
N ALA A 137 -22.41 -13.22 47.67
CA ALA A 137 -22.49 -14.17 46.54
C ALA A 137 -22.54 -13.46 45.17
N VAL A 138 -23.25 -12.34 45.05
CA VAL A 138 -23.29 -11.53 43.82
C VAL A 138 -21.92 -10.90 43.53
N ALA A 139 -21.24 -10.39 44.56
CA ALA A 139 -19.90 -9.83 44.40
C ALA A 139 -18.88 -10.90 43.97
N GLU A 140 -18.91 -12.08 44.58
CA GLU A 140 -18.07 -13.23 44.21
C GLU A 140 -18.35 -13.71 42.78
N ALA A 141 -19.62 -13.87 42.42
CA ALA A 141 -20.06 -14.24 41.07
C ALA A 141 -19.60 -13.24 40.00
N ASN A 142 -19.69 -11.93 40.28
CA ASN A 142 -19.23 -10.90 39.35
C ASN A 142 -17.70 -10.83 39.27
N GLY A 143 -16.99 -11.03 40.39
CA GLY A 143 -15.53 -11.08 40.42
C GLY A 143 -14.97 -12.23 39.60
N THR A 144 -15.50 -13.44 39.81
CA THR A 144 -15.10 -14.64 39.03
C THR A 144 -15.36 -14.47 37.53
N LEU A 145 -16.48 -13.84 37.16
CA LEU A 145 -16.79 -13.53 35.77
C LEU A 145 -15.85 -12.50 35.14
N SER A 146 -15.61 -11.39 35.84
CA SER A 146 -14.71 -10.34 35.35
C SER A 146 -13.29 -10.86 35.17
N ASP A 147 -12.80 -11.69 36.10
CA ASP A 147 -11.47 -12.30 36.01
C ASP A 147 -11.38 -13.30 34.85
N ALA A 148 -12.43 -14.09 34.60
CA ALA A 148 -12.48 -14.98 33.44
C ALA A 148 -12.49 -14.20 32.11
N GLN A 149 -13.29 -13.13 32.03
CA GLN A 149 -13.36 -12.27 30.84
C GLN A 149 -12.03 -11.58 30.54
N ARG A 150 -11.39 -10.97 31.55
CA ARG A 150 -10.10 -10.29 31.37
C ARG A 150 -9.00 -11.23 30.87
N ARG A 151 -8.94 -12.45 31.43
CA ARG A 151 -8.00 -13.48 30.97
C ARG A 151 -8.27 -13.91 29.53
N ALA A 152 -9.54 -14.01 29.13
CA ALA A 152 -9.90 -14.32 27.75
C ALA A 152 -9.46 -13.20 26.79
N GLU A 153 -9.73 -11.94 27.14
CA GLU A 153 -9.30 -10.76 26.36
C GLU A 153 -7.77 -10.66 26.23
N GLU A 154 -7.04 -10.92 27.32
CA GLU A 154 -5.57 -10.92 27.31
C GLU A 154 -4.99 -12.00 26.38
N LEU A 155 -5.56 -13.22 26.41
CA LEU A 155 -5.14 -14.32 25.54
C LEU A 155 -5.42 -14.02 24.07
N VAL A 156 -6.64 -13.59 23.74
CA VAL A 156 -7.03 -13.22 22.36
C VAL A 156 -6.18 -12.07 21.86
N GLY A 157 -6.04 -11.00 22.64
CA GLY A 157 -5.23 -9.84 22.25
C GLY A 157 -3.74 -10.17 22.11
N SER A 158 -3.21 -11.14 22.87
CA SER A 158 -1.84 -11.63 22.71
C SER A 158 -1.66 -12.37 21.38
N ALA A 159 -2.60 -13.25 21.03
CA ALA A 159 -2.58 -13.99 19.78
C ALA A 159 -2.67 -13.06 18.56
N GLU A 160 -3.55 -12.07 18.58
CA GLU A 160 -3.68 -11.08 17.51
C GLU A 160 -2.38 -10.30 17.27
N ARG A 161 -1.72 -9.85 18.35
CA ARG A 161 -0.44 -9.13 18.28
C ARG A 161 0.66 -10.02 17.69
N GLU A 162 0.71 -11.29 18.08
CA GLU A 162 1.69 -12.24 17.52
C GLU A 162 1.45 -12.48 16.03
N GLY A 163 0.20 -12.70 15.62
CA GLY A 163 -0.16 -12.85 14.20
C GLY A 163 0.23 -11.63 13.37
N THR A 164 -0.01 -10.42 13.89
CA THR A 164 0.38 -9.17 13.22
C THR A 164 1.91 -9.02 13.14
N ARG A 165 2.65 -9.44 14.18
CA ARG A 165 4.12 -9.42 14.19
C ARG A 165 4.70 -10.33 13.11
N ILE A 166 4.17 -11.53 12.95
CA ILE A 166 4.69 -12.50 11.98
C ILE A 166 4.39 -12.04 10.54
N LEU A 167 3.19 -11.49 10.30
CA LEU A 167 2.85 -10.90 9.00
C LEU A 167 3.77 -9.71 8.65
N SER A 168 4.05 -8.81 9.60
CA SER A 168 4.97 -7.69 9.34
C SER A 168 6.43 -8.15 9.13
N ALA A 169 6.90 -9.16 9.87
CA ALA A 169 8.23 -9.73 9.67
C ALA A 169 8.38 -10.39 8.30
N THR A 170 7.44 -11.27 7.92
CA THR A 170 7.45 -11.98 6.62
C THR A 170 7.40 -11.02 5.44
N THR A 171 6.53 -10.01 5.47
CA THR A 171 6.45 -8.99 4.40
C THR A 171 7.73 -8.16 4.27
N THR A 172 8.39 -7.84 5.39
CA THR A 172 9.69 -7.14 5.36
C THR A 172 10.79 -8.01 4.77
N GLU A 173 10.87 -9.28 5.18
CA GLU A 173 11.85 -10.22 4.64
C GLU A 173 11.66 -10.48 3.13
N GLU A 174 10.41 -10.59 2.65
CA GLU A 174 10.10 -10.71 1.23
C GLU A 174 10.58 -9.48 0.43
N ALA A 175 10.36 -8.27 0.96
CA ALA A 175 10.81 -7.03 0.33
C ALA A 175 12.34 -6.93 0.28
N GLU A 176 13.03 -7.27 1.36
CA GLU A 176 14.51 -7.27 1.42
C GLU A 176 15.11 -8.26 0.42
N ARG A 177 14.56 -9.48 0.32
CA ARG A 177 15.03 -10.49 -0.64
C ARG A 177 14.77 -10.08 -2.08
N ARG A 178 13.57 -9.58 -2.37
CA ARG A 178 13.23 -9.08 -3.71
C ARG A 178 14.18 -7.99 -4.15
N THR A 179 14.45 -7.00 -3.30
CA THR A 179 15.42 -5.94 -3.63
C THR A 179 16.84 -6.48 -3.76
N GLY A 180 17.22 -7.49 -2.98
CA GLY A 180 18.50 -8.20 -3.10
C GLY A 180 18.66 -8.87 -4.46
N LEU A 181 17.67 -9.67 -4.88
CA LEU A 181 17.65 -10.35 -6.17
C LEU A 181 17.64 -9.35 -7.34
N GLU A 182 16.86 -8.28 -7.26
CA GLU A 182 16.83 -7.24 -8.29
C GLU A 182 18.21 -6.58 -8.45
N ARG A 183 18.93 -6.33 -7.34
CA ARG A 183 20.30 -5.80 -7.35
C ARG A 183 21.29 -6.80 -7.96
N GLU A 184 21.22 -8.08 -7.59
CA GLU A 184 22.10 -9.12 -8.15
C GLU A 184 21.88 -9.32 -9.65
N LEU A 185 20.62 -9.40 -10.10
CA LEU A 185 20.26 -9.54 -11.50
C LEU A 185 20.67 -8.30 -12.31
N GLY A 186 20.53 -7.11 -11.72
CA GLY A 186 21.02 -5.86 -12.31
C GLY A 186 22.54 -5.87 -12.49
N SER A 187 23.29 -6.34 -11.48
CA SER A 187 24.75 -6.46 -11.53
C SER A 187 25.24 -7.41 -12.64
N ILE A 188 24.63 -8.60 -12.74
CA ILE A 188 24.95 -9.58 -13.78
C ILE A 188 24.68 -8.99 -15.17
N ARG A 189 23.51 -8.35 -15.36
CA ARG A 189 23.17 -7.69 -16.62
C ARG A 189 24.16 -6.60 -17.00
N ALA A 190 24.50 -5.71 -16.06
CA ALA A 190 25.45 -4.63 -16.31
C ALA A 190 26.85 -5.16 -16.68
N THR A 191 27.28 -6.27 -16.07
CA THR A 191 28.56 -6.90 -16.37
C THR A 191 28.58 -7.47 -17.79
N VAL A 192 27.52 -8.18 -18.18
CA VAL A 192 27.37 -8.76 -19.52
C VAL A 192 27.22 -7.68 -20.59
N GLU A 193 26.46 -6.62 -20.31
CA GLU A 193 26.32 -5.48 -21.22
C GLU A 193 27.67 -4.80 -21.45
N ARG A 194 28.46 -4.58 -20.38
CA ARG A 194 29.82 -4.05 -20.49
C ARG A 194 30.71 -4.94 -21.34
N GLU A 195 30.78 -6.24 -21.04
CA GLU A 195 31.60 -7.20 -21.80
C GLU A 195 31.19 -7.28 -23.28
N LEU A 196 29.89 -7.23 -23.57
CA LEU A 196 29.38 -7.18 -24.94
C LEU A 196 29.81 -5.90 -25.66
N THR A 197 29.74 -4.74 -24.99
CA THR A 197 30.21 -3.47 -25.58
C THR A 197 31.71 -3.48 -25.81
N GLU A 198 32.49 -4.02 -24.88
CA GLU A 198 33.95 -4.15 -25.01
C GLU A 198 34.31 -5.04 -26.21
N LEU A 199 33.75 -6.25 -26.29
CA LEU A 199 33.99 -7.18 -27.41
C LEU A 199 33.57 -6.59 -28.77
N ARG A 200 32.48 -5.81 -28.78
CA ARG A 200 32.01 -5.15 -29.99
C ARG A 200 32.98 -4.05 -30.44
N VAL A 201 33.42 -3.19 -29.51
CA VAL A 201 34.37 -2.11 -29.82
C VAL A 201 35.70 -2.69 -30.28
N THR A 202 36.21 -3.76 -29.64
CA THR A 202 37.46 -4.42 -30.07
C THR A 202 37.31 -4.99 -31.47
N ALA A 203 36.23 -5.70 -31.78
CA ALA A 203 35.98 -6.24 -33.12
C ALA A 203 35.85 -5.13 -34.19
N GLU A 204 35.14 -4.04 -33.87
CA GLU A 204 35.03 -2.89 -34.77
C GLU A 204 36.39 -2.21 -35.03
N HIS A 205 37.22 -2.09 -33.99
CA HIS A 205 38.56 -1.52 -34.09
C HIS A 205 39.52 -2.40 -34.89
N GLU A 206 39.57 -3.71 -34.62
CA GLU A 206 40.42 -4.66 -35.36
C GLU A 206 40.09 -4.68 -36.86
N VAL A 207 38.79 -4.65 -37.20
CA VAL A 207 38.37 -4.58 -38.61
C VAL A 207 38.74 -3.23 -39.24
N ALA A 208 38.68 -2.12 -38.50
CA ALA A 208 39.09 -0.81 -38.99
C ALA A 208 40.62 -0.75 -39.23
N ASP A 209 41.42 -1.29 -38.30
CA ASP A 209 42.88 -1.32 -38.39
C ASP A 209 43.34 -2.23 -39.55
N LEU A 210 42.74 -3.40 -39.70
CA LEU A 210 43.04 -4.31 -40.82
C LEU A 210 42.61 -3.72 -42.17
N ARG A 211 41.51 -2.96 -42.22
CA ARG A 211 41.14 -2.20 -43.42
C ARG A 211 42.13 -1.07 -43.71
N GLY A 212 42.59 -0.36 -42.69
CA GLY A 212 43.57 0.71 -42.83
C GLY A 212 44.91 0.20 -43.35
N THR A 213 45.42 -0.89 -42.76
CA THR A 213 46.66 -1.55 -43.19
C THR A 213 46.54 -2.14 -44.59
N ALA A 214 45.47 -2.88 -44.90
CA ALA A 214 45.25 -3.39 -46.25
C ALA A 214 45.13 -2.27 -47.29
N HIS A 215 44.50 -1.15 -46.95
CA HIS A 215 44.44 0.02 -47.83
C HIS A 215 45.82 0.63 -48.05
N ALA A 216 46.61 0.81 -46.99
CA ALA A 216 47.98 1.32 -47.07
C ALA A 216 48.86 0.40 -47.92
N GLU A 217 48.79 -0.92 -47.71
CA GLU A 217 49.50 -1.90 -48.54
C GLU A 217 49.07 -1.81 -50.00
N ILE A 218 47.76 -1.78 -50.31
CA ILE A 218 47.28 -1.59 -51.69
C ILE A 218 47.83 -0.29 -52.29
N THR A 219 47.88 0.80 -51.54
CA THR A 219 48.45 2.06 -52.06
C THR A 219 49.93 1.92 -52.37
N VAL A 220 50.70 1.24 -51.50
CA VAL A 220 52.13 0.96 -51.75
C VAL A 220 52.30 0.09 -53.00
N TRP A 221 51.58 -1.03 -53.12
CA TRP A 221 51.63 -1.91 -54.29
C TRP A 221 51.21 -1.18 -55.58
N ARG A 222 50.25 -0.24 -55.50
CA ARG A 222 49.85 0.58 -56.65
C ARG A 222 50.92 1.57 -57.05
N GLU A 223 51.50 2.29 -56.10
CA GLU A 223 52.59 3.22 -56.38
C GLU A 223 53.82 2.51 -56.93
N GLU A 224 54.17 1.34 -56.39
CA GLU A 224 55.24 0.49 -56.92
C GLU A 224 54.92 0.02 -58.34
N ALA A 225 53.72 -0.51 -58.60
CA ALA A 225 53.32 -0.91 -59.95
C ALA A 225 53.27 0.26 -60.95
N GLU A 226 52.91 1.47 -60.50
CA GLU A 226 52.94 2.69 -61.31
C GLU A 226 54.37 3.14 -61.61
N ARG A 227 55.29 3.05 -60.63
CA ARG A 227 56.73 3.30 -60.83
C ARG A 227 57.32 2.31 -61.82
N ASP A 228 57.09 1.01 -61.63
CA ASP A 228 57.58 -0.03 -62.53
C ASP A 228 57.03 0.13 -63.95
N ALA A 229 55.74 0.47 -64.08
CA ALA A 229 55.14 0.76 -65.39
C ALA A 229 55.74 2.02 -66.04
N GLN A 230 56.07 3.04 -65.25
CA GLN A 230 56.72 4.25 -65.74
C GLN A 230 58.17 3.97 -66.16
N ASP A 231 58.90 3.18 -65.39
CA ASP A 231 60.27 2.75 -65.70
C ASP A 231 60.29 1.90 -66.97
N LEU A 232 59.37 0.95 -67.12
CA LEU A 232 59.28 0.15 -68.35
C LEU A 232 58.89 1.01 -69.57
N ARG A 233 57.98 1.98 -69.42
CA ARG A 233 57.63 2.91 -70.50
C ARG A 233 58.80 3.80 -70.89
N THR A 234 59.52 4.35 -69.92
CA THR A 234 60.68 5.19 -70.21
C THR A 234 61.81 4.39 -70.85
N SER A 235 62.05 3.15 -70.39
CA SER A 235 62.97 2.22 -71.06
C SER A 235 62.52 1.93 -72.48
N ALA A 236 61.26 1.57 -72.68
CA ALA A 236 60.71 1.31 -74.02
C ALA A 236 60.83 2.55 -74.91
N ASP A 237 60.52 3.75 -74.42
CA ASP A 237 60.66 5.00 -75.17
C ASP A 237 62.13 5.27 -75.53
N VAL A 238 63.07 5.06 -74.60
CA VAL A 238 64.51 5.15 -74.88
C VAL A 238 64.90 4.14 -75.96
N ASP A 239 64.48 2.89 -75.86
CA ASP A 239 64.76 1.85 -76.85
C ASP A 239 64.13 2.19 -78.21
N THR A 240 62.91 2.74 -78.24
CA THR A 240 62.26 3.21 -79.48
C THR A 240 63.03 4.37 -80.10
N THR A 241 63.56 5.30 -79.30
CA THR A 241 64.32 6.44 -79.80
C THR A 241 65.67 5.99 -80.34
N THR A 242 66.31 5.04 -79.66
CA THR A 242 67.57 4.43 -80.09
C THR A 242 67.38 3.68 -81.41
N LEU A 243 66.35 2.82 -81.50
CA LEU A 243 66.05 2.06 -82.71
C LEU A 243 65.66 3.00 -83.87
N ARG A 244 64.85 4.03 -83.61
CA ARG A 244 64.52 5.05 -84.61
C ARG A 244 65.76 5.79 -85.09
N HIS A 245 66.65 6.18 -84.17
CA HIS A 245 67.89 6.85 -84.53
C HIS A 245 68.79 5.94 -85.37
N HIS A 246 68.92 4.67 -84.99
CA HIS A 246 69.67 3.67 -85.75
C HIS A 246 69.11 3.51 -87.17
N VAL A 247 67.80 3.31 -87.32
CA VAL A 247 67.14 3.23 -88.64
C VAL A 247 67.29 4.53 -89.42
N GLN A 248 67.24 5.70 -88.78
CA GLN A 248 67.50 6.97 -89.45
C GLN A 248 68.94 7.08 -89.99
N VAL A 249 69.93 6.59 -89.24
CA VAL A 249 71.32 6.53 -89.67
C VAL A 249 71.48 5.57 -90.84
N GLU A 250 70.94 4.35 -90.75
CA GLU A 250 71.00 3.37 -91.86
C GLU A 250 70.34 3.90 -93.13
N VAL A 251 69.16 4.53 -93.01
CA VAL A 251 68.47 5.16 -94.16
C VAL A 251 69.29 6.32 -94.73
N ALA A 252 69.95 7.13 -93.90
CA ALA A 252 70.83 8.19 -94.36
C ALA A 252 72.08 7.64 -95.07
N GLU A 253 72.64 6.53 -94.58
CA GLU A 253 73.76 5.84 -95.21
C GLU A 253 73.37 5.25 -96.57
N LEU A 254 72.24 4.53 -96.66
CA LEU A 254 71.71 4.00 -97.91
C LEU A 254 71.42 5.12 -98.91
N ARG A 255 70.81 6.21 -98.47
CA ARG A 255 70.55 7.39 -99.31
C ARG A 255 71.84 8.06 -99.79
N SER A 256 72.83 8.23 -98.91
CA SER A 256 74.13 8.80 -99.29
C SER A 256 74.90 7.89 -100.25
N GLY A 257 74.74 6.56 -100.13
CA GLY A 257 75.25 5.58 -101.08
C GLY A 257 74.59 5.74 -102.45
N ALA A 258 73.26 5.85 -102.49
CA ALA A 258 72.49 6.09 -103.71
C ALA A 258 72.85 7.43 -104.37
N GLU A 259 72.98 8.51 -103.60
CA GLU A 259 73.37 9.84 -104.12
C GLU A 259 74.80 9.85 -104.69
N ARG A 260 75.74 9.12 -104.07
CA ARG A 260 77.09 8.94 -104.59
C ARG A 260 77.10 8.16 -105.90
N TYR A 261 76.40 7.03 -105.96
CA TYR A 261 76.24 6.26 -107.20
C TYR A 261 75.62 7.11 -108.31
N ALA A 262 74.63 7.95 -107.99
CA ALA A 262 74.04 8.91 -108.93
C ALA A 262 75.02 9.96 -109.43
N ALA A 263 75.91 10.45 -108.57
CA ALA A 263 76.94 11.39 -108.98
C ALA A 263 77.99 10.73 -109.89
N GLU A 264 78.37 9.49 -109.61
CA GLU A 264 79.31 8.71 -110.44
C GLU A 264 78.77 8.47 -111.85
N VAL A 265 77.52 7.99 -111.98
CA VAL A 265 76.89 7.75 -113.28
C VAL A 265 76.75 9.05 -114.09
N ARG A 266 76.38 10.17 -113.44
CA ARG A 266 76.30 11.48 -114.10
C ARG A 266 77.66 11.99 -114.57
N SER A 267 78.69 11.89 -113.73
CA SER A 267 80.06 12.28 -114.09
C SER A 267 80.58 11.47 -115.29
N ALA A 268 80.35 10.16 -115.29
CA ALA A 268 80.70 9.29 -116.41
C ALA A 268 79.98 9.72 -117.70
N ALA A 269 78.68 10.01 -117.62
CA ALA A 269 77.90 10.49 -118.77
C ALA A 269 78.43 11.83 -119.30
N ASP A 270 78.78 12.78 -118.42
CA ASP A 270 79.28 14.10 -118.83
C ASP A 270 80.65 14.01 -119.53
N VAL A 271 81.57 13.17 -119.03
CA VAL A 271 82.88 12.92 -119.66
C VAL A 271 82.72 12.34 -121.06
N GLU A 272 81.85 11.35 -121.23
CA GLU A 272 81.57 10.78 -122.55
C GLU A 272 80.95 11.79 -123.51
N THR A 273 80.09 12.69 -123.02
CA THR A 273 79.52 13.76 -123.85
C THR A 273 80.57 14.76 -124.32
N ALA A 274 81.57 15.08 -123.49
CA ALA A 274 82.63 16.01 -123.84
C ALA A 274 83.57 15.41 -124.90
N ALA A 275 83.96 14.15 -124.75
CA ALA A 275 84.82 13.44 -125.70
C ALA A 275 84.19 13.34 -127.10
N LEU A 276 82.86 13.13 -127.18
CA LEU A 276 82.15 13.10 -128.46
C LEU A 276 82.12 14.48 -129.15
N ARG A 277 81.99 15.57 -128.39
CA ARG A 277 82.00 16.94 -128.94
C ARG A 277 83.37 17.33 -129.51
N GLU A 278 84.45 17.06 -128.78
CA GLU A 278 85.81 17.37 -129.21
C GLU A 278 86.18 16.67 -130.53
N ARG A 279 85.76 15.41 -130.69
CA ARG A 279 85.98 14.63 -131.92
C ARG A 279 85.30 15.26 -133.14
N VAL A 280 84.08 15.78 -132.98
CA VAL A 280 83.33 16.46 -134.06
C VAL A 280 83.99 17.80 -134.43
N GLU A 281 84.48 18.56 -133.45
CA GLU A 281 85.17 19.84 -133.73
C GLU A 281 86.47 19.65 -134.52
N ALA A 282 87.23 18.59 -134.22
CA ALA A 282 88.44 18.25 -134.94
C ALA A 282 88.18 17.93 -136.43
N GLU A 283 87.12 17.18 -136.74
CA GLU A 283 86.74 16.82 -138.12
C GLU A 283 86.32 18.06 -138.94
N VAL A 284 85.60 19.00 -138.32
CA VAL A 284 85.19 20.27 -138.97
C VAL A 284 86.39 21.17 -139.26
N ALA A 285 87.39 21.21 -138.38
CA ALA A 285 88.61 21.99 -138.58
C ALA A 285 89.45 21.45 -139.75
N GLN A 286 89.54 20.12 -139.90
CA GLN A 286 90.26 19.46 -140.99
C GLN A 286 89.64 19.77 -142.36
N ALA A 287 88.32 19.79 -142.47
CA ALA A 287 87.62 20.15 -143.71
C ALA A 287 87.87 21.61 -144.14
N ARG A 288 87.98 22.55 -143.19
CA ARG A 288 88.29 23.97 -143.49
C ARG A 288 89.72 24.19 -143.98
N ALA A 289 90.69 23.45 -143.44
CA ALA A 289 92.09 23.54 -143.86
C ALA A 289 92.30 23.06 -145.31
N GLN A 290 91.56 22.03 -145.75
CA GLN A 290 91.59 21.55 -147.14
C GLN A 290 91.00 22.57 -148.13
N GLY A 291 90.00 23.37 -147.71
CA GLY A 291 89.42 24.43 -148.54
C GLY A 291 90.36 25.61 -148.80
N LEU A 292 91.16 26.02 -147.80
CA LEU A 292 92.12 27.13 -147.96
C LEU A 292 93.31 26.76 -148.86
N ALA A 293 93.79 25.52 -148.80
CA ALA A 293 94.89 25.04 -149.66
C ALA A 293 94.52 25.00 -151.16
N HIS A 294 93.24 24.82 -151.49
CA HIS A 294 92.75 24.85 -152.88
C HIS A 294 92.70 26.28 -153.46
N VAL A 295 92.45 27.30 -152.61
CA VAL A 295 92.39 28.72 -153.01
C VAL A 295 93.79 29.28 -153.31
N ASP A 296 94.80 28.91 -152.51
CA ASP A 296 96.19 29.37 -152.72
C ASP A 296 96.89 28.72 -153.94
N ALA A 297 96.46 27.53 -154.36
CA ALA A 297 96.93 26.86 -155.57
C ALA A 297 96.48 27.57 -156.86
N VAL A 298 95.30 28.21 -156.86
CA VAL A 298 94.77 28.98 -158.00
C VAL A 298 95.40 30.39 -158.07
N ARG A 299 95.77 30.98 -156.92
CA ARG A 299 96.38 32.31 -156.85
C ARG A 299 97.83 32.35 -157.35
N THR A 300 98.61 31.30 -157.11
CA THR A 300 100.03 31.21 -157.51
C THR A 300 100.24 30.80 -158.98
N ALA A 301 99.21 30.24 -159.62
CA ALA A 301 99.19 30.03 -161.08
C ALA A 301 98.90 31.32 -161.86
N ALA A 302 98.07 32.23 -161.31
CA ALA A 302 97.68 33.50 -161.91
C ALA A 302 98.77 34.60 -161.91
N GLU A 303 99.77 34.50 -161.03
CA GLU A 303 100.89 35.48 -160.96
C GLU A 303 102.02 35.20 -161.97
N ARG A 304 102.05 34.02 -162.63
CA ARG A 304 103.05 33.70 -163.67
C ARG A 304 102.65 34.14 -165.08
N GLU A 305 101.38 34.45 -165.33
CA GLU A 305 100.88 34.95 -166.62
C GLU A 305 100.79 36.49 -166.67
N ALA A 306 101.10 37.16 -165.55
CA ALA A 306 101.10 38.63 -165.37
C ALA A 306 102.18 39.41 -166.14
N THR A 307 102.96 38.78 -167.04
CA THR A 307 104.00 39.46 -167.85
C THR A 307 103.84 39.37 -169.36
N THR A 308 102.91 38.56 -169.92
CA THR A 308 102.84 38.36 -171.39
C THR A 308 101.52 38.74 -172.09
N LEU A 309 100.42 39.08 -171.41
CA LEU A 309 99.17 39.48 -172.09
C LEU A 309 98.53 40.79 -171.55
N ARG A 310 99.38 41.72 -171.09
CA ARG A 310 99.06 43.16 -171.01
C ARG A 310 98.94 43.84 -172.38
N GLN A 311 99.04 43.10 -173.50
CA GLN A 311 98.97 43.67 -174.85
C GLN A 311 97.67 43.38 -175.63
N GLN A 312 96.76 42.48 -175.21
CA GLN A 312 95.54 42.17 -176.01
C GLN A 312 94.27 41.83 -175.19
N ALA A 313 94.06 42.49 -174.04
CA ALA A 313 92.99 42.19 -173.07
C ALA A 313 91.78 43.16 -173.09
N ALA A 314 91.07 43.36 -174.20
CA ALA A 314 89.96 44.34 -174.18
C ALA A 314 88.66 44.04 -174.96
N ALA A 315 88.47 42.89 -175.64
CA ALA A 315 87.27 42.75 -176.48
C ALA A 315 86.25 41.65 -176.07
N GLU A 316 86.62 40.63 -175.27
CA GLU A 316 85.78 39.43 -175.06
C GLU A 316 85.22 39.24 -173.62
N ALA A 317 85.05 40.32 -172.85
CA ALA A 317 84.87 40.25 -171.39
C ALA A 317 83.43 40.34 -170.82
N ALA A 318 82.37 39.95 -171.56
CA ALA A 318 80.99 40.00 -171.04
C ALA A 318 80.17 38.70 -171.13
N ALA A 319 80.59 37.68 -171.90
CA ALA A 319 79.75 36.48 -172.13
C ALA A 319 80.03 35.27 -171.21
N LEU A 320 81.13 35.24 -170.43
CA LEU A 320 81.55 34.07 -169.63
C LEU A 320 81.34 34.18 -168.10
N ARG A 321 80.67 35.22 -167.58
CA ARG A 321 80.45 35.39 -166.11
C ARG A 321 79.21 34.69 -165.54
N SER A 322 78.26 34.25 -166.38
CA SER A 322 77.02 33.60 -165.91
C SER A 322 77.17 32.10 -165.57
N GLU A 323 78.21 31.43 -166.07
CA GLU A 323 78.35 29.97 -165.95
C GLU A 323 79.21 29.54 -164.75
N ALA A 324 80.10 30.42 -164.27
CA ALA A 324 80.96 30.17 -163.09
C ALA A 324 80.22 30.32 -161.74
N GLU A 325 79.12 31.07 -161.68
CA GLU A 325 78.34 31.27 -160.45
C GLU A 325 77.42 30.08 -160.11
N GLN A 326 76.95 29.32 -161.12
CA GLN A 326 76.09 28.14 -160.90
C GLN A 326 76.85 26.90 -160.37
N TYR A 327 78.14 26.74 -160.65
CA TYR A 327 78.93 25.63 -160.10
C TYR A 327 79.32 25.83 -158.61
N ALA A 328 79.42 27.09 -158.16
CA ALA A 328 79.80 27.42 -156.78
C ALA A 328 78.66 27.28 -155.75
N SER A 329 77.38 27.35 -156.16
CA SER A 329 76.24 27.15 -155.24
C SER A 329 76.00 25.67 -154.94
N ASN A 330 76.16 24.79 -155.94
CA ASN A 330 75.93 23.36 -155.77
C ASN A 330 76.96 22.69 -154.86
N LEU A 331 78.20 23.20 -154.78
CA LEU A 331 79.22 22.66 -153.89
C LEU A 331 78.99 23.03 -152.40
N ARG A 332 78.35 24.17 -152.10
CA ARG A 332 78.06 24.58 -150.70
C ARG A 332 76.87 23.83 -150.09
N ALA A 333 75.84 23.53 -150.88
CA ALA A 333 74.65 22.83 -150.39
C ALA A 333 74.91 21.38 -149.96
N VAL A 334 75.92 20.72 -150.54
CA VAL A 334 76.30 19.34 -150.20
C VAL A 334 77.05 19.28 -148.86
N ALA A 335 77.96 20.24 -148.59
CA ALA A 335 78.75 20.26 -147.36
C ALA A 335 77.92 20.58 -146.09
N GLU A 336 76.87 21.40 -146.19
CA GLU A 336 76.00 21.70 -145.04
C GLU A 336 75.15 20.49 -144.62
N ARG A 337 74.73 19.66 -145.57
CA ARG A 337 73.87 18.50 -145.30
C ARG A 337 74.58 17.43 -144.46
N GLU A 338 75.79 17.05 -144.83
CA GLU A 338 76.56 16.00 -144.12
C GLU A 338 76.89 16.40 -142.67
N THR A 339 77.15 17.68 -142.41
CA THR A 339 77.42 18.16 -141.03
C THR A 339 76.19 18.15 -140.12
N SER A 340 74.99 18.27 -140.68
CA SER A 340 73.73 18.21 -139.91
C SER A 340 73.34 16.78 -139.53
N GLU A 341 73.61 15.81 -140.40
CA GLU A 341 73.29 14.40 -140.18
C GLU A 341 74.17 13.78 -139.08
N LEU A 342 75.45 14.18 -139.00
CA LEU A 342 76.36 13.75 -137.92
C LEU A 342 75.95 14.30 -136.54
N ARG A 343 75.53 15.57 -136.45
CA ARG A 343 75.07 16.18 -135.18
C ARG A 343 73.80 15.51 -134.63
N ALA A 344 72.82 15.25 -135.48
CA ALA A 344 71.55 14.63 -135.06
C ALA A 344 71.70 13.18 -134.56
N THR A 345 72.78 12.49 -134.95
CA THR A 345 73.06 11.12 -134.50
C THR A 345 73.68 11.11 -133.11
N VAL A 346 74.66 11.98 -132.86
CA VAL A 346 75.28 12.13 -131.53
C VAL A 346 74.27 12.59 -130.48
N GLU A 347 73.37 13.52 -130.81
CA GLU A 347 72.34 13.98 -129.87
C GLU A 347 71.39 12.86 -129.42
N ARG A 348 71.05 11.91 -130.30
CA ARG A 348 70.21 10.75 -129.95
C ARG A 348 70.91 9.77 -129.00
N GLU A 349 72.20 9.50 -129.23
CA GLU A 349 72.96 8.60 -128.36
C GLU A 349 73.13 9.17 -126.95
N LEU A 350 73.35 10.49 -126.86
CA LEU A 350 73.40 11.20 -125.57
C LEU A 350 72.04 11.19 -124.85
N GLY A 351 70.94 11.36 -125.58
CA GLY A 351 69.59 11.25 -125.01
C GLY A 351 69.28 9.86 -124.48
N HIS A 352 69.70 8.80 -125.20
CA HIS A 352 69.48 7.43 -124.78
C HIS A 352 70.23 7.08 -123.48
N ARG A 353 71.52 7.44 -123.38
CA ARG A 353 72.33 7.17 -122.18
C ARG A 353 71.86 7.91 -120.93
N ARG A 354 71.34 9.13 -121.07
CA ARG A 354 70.75 9.87 -119.95
C ARG A 354 69.45 9.23 -119.46
N ALA A 355 68.58 8.82 -120.37
CA ALA A 355 67.32 8.19 -120.02
C ALA A 355 67.48 6.84 -119.32
N THR A 356 68.54 6.07 -119.64
CA THR A 356 68.86 4.83 -118.91
C THR A 356 69.36 5.11 -117.50
N ALA A 357 70.27 6.08 -117.34
CA ALA A 357 70.79 6.48 -116.04
C ALA A 357 69.70 7.03 -115.10
N GLU A 358 68.75 7.80 -115.63
CA GLU A 358 67.63 8.33 -114.84
C GLU A 358 66.68 7.24 -114.33
N ARG A 359 66.47 6.17 -115.10
CA ARG A 359 65.63 5.03 -114.68
C ARG A 359 66.29 4.21 -113.58
N GLU A 360 67.56 3.89 -113.73
CA GLU A 360 68.33 3.15 -112.71
C GLU A 360 68.36 3.93 -111.38
N LEU A 361 68.40 5.26 -111.43
CA LEU A 361 68.29 6.10 -110.24
C LEU A 361 66.92 6.10 -109.60
N ALA A 362 65.85 6.16 -110.39
CA ALA A 362 64.50 6.08 -109.86
C ALA A 362 64.25 4.73 -109.17
N GLU A 363 64.73 3.63 -109.76
CA GLU A 363 64.59 2.28 -109.20
C GLU A 363 65.34 2.13 -107.86
N LEU A 364 66.57 2.64 -107.76
CA LEU A 364 67.33 2.63 -106.49
C LEU A 364 66.68 3.51 -105.42
N THR A 365 66.11 4.66 -105.79
CA THR A 365 65.40 5.52 -104.82
C THR A 365 64.11 4.88 -104.31
N ASP A 366 63.37 4.17 -105.17
CA ASP A 366 62.14 3.48 -104.76
C ASP A 366 62.45 2.27 -103.86
N LEU A 367 63.53 1.54 -104.16
CA LEU A 367 63.94 0.38 -103.37
C LEU A 367 64.39 0.82 -101.96
N THR A 368 65.24 1.85 -101.87
CA THR A 368 65.66 2.42 -100.57
C THR A 368 64.49 3.03 -99.78
N ALA A 369 63.48 3.60 -100.45
CA ALA A 369 62.28 4.10 -99.79
C ALA A 369 61.41 2.97 -99.20
N ARG A 370 61.31 1.82 -99.90
CA ARG A 370 60.58 0.64 -99.41
C ARG A 370 61.28 -0.01 -98.23
N GLU A 371 62.59 -0.24 -98.31
CA GLU A 371 63.39 -0.79 -97.21
C GLU A 371 63.32 0.12 -95.97
N ALA A 372 63.35 1.45 -96.15
CA ALA A 372 63.17 2.41 -95.06
C ALA A 372 61.77 2.38 -94.44
N GLY A 373 60.73 2.04 -95.22
CA GLY A 373 59.35 1.87 -94.73
C GLY A 373 59.21 0.61 -93.90
N GLU A 374 59.69 -0.52 -94.40
CA GLU A 374 59.63 -1.82 -93.73
C GLU A 374 60.35 -1.80 -92.38
N GLN A 375 61.53 -1.19 -92.29
CA GLN A 375 62.29 -1.05 -91.04
C GLN A 375 61.57 -0.18 -90.00
N ARG A 376 60.86 0.87 -90.44
CA ARG A 376 60.06 1.73 -89.53
C ARG A 376 58.81 1.03 -89.01
N GLU A 377 58.14 0.26 -89.86
CA GLU A 377 56.95 -0.51 -89.47
C GLU A 377 57.31 -1.69 -88.54
N ALA A 378 58.46 -2.32 -88.75
CA ALA A 378 58.99 -3.32 -87.82
C ALA A 378 59.28 -2.70 -86.44
N ALA A 379 60.02 -1.57 -86.40
CA ALA A 379 60.31 -0.84 -85.17
C ALA A 379 59.04 -0.36 -84.43
N ALA A 380 58.01 0.06 -85.17
CA ALA A 380 56.73 0.49 -84.59
C ALA A 380 55.95 -0.67 -83.95
N ARG A 381 55.98 -1.87 -84.56
CA ARG A 381 55.33 -3.07 -84.03
C ARG A 381 55.98 -3.57 -82.75
N GLU A 382 57.31 -3.68 -82.73
CA GLU A 382 58.06 -4.10 -81.54
C GLU A 382 57.83 -3.14 -80.36
N SER A 383 57.77 -1.83 -80.64
CA SER A 383 57.43 -0.81 -79.65
C SER A 383 56.00 -0.94 -79.10
N ALA A 384 55.04 -1.37 -79.91
CA ALA A 384 53.66 -1.57 -79.48
C ALA A 384 53.53 -2.82 -78.60
N GLU A 385 54.18 -3.92 -79.00
CA GLU A 385 54.21 -5.17 -78.24
C GLU A 385 54.81 -4.98 -76.83
N LEU A 386 55.93 -4.24 -76.72
CA LEU A 386 56.54 -3.92 -75.42
C LEU A 386 55.61 -3.10 -74.52
N ARG A 387 54.89 -2.12 -75.07
CA ARG A 387 53.93 -1.29 -74.29
C ARG A 387 52.70 -2.07 -73.85
N ASP A 388 52.19 -2.96 -74.71
CA ASP A 388 51.04 -3.81 -74.37
C ASP A 388 51.41 -4.87 -73.34
N GLY A 389 52.62 -5.44 -73.41
CA GLY A 389 53.20 -6.30 -72.37
C GLY A 389 53.28 -5.58 -71.02
N ALA A 390 53.87 -4.38 -70.99
CA ALA A 390 53.94 -3.52 -69.80
C ALA A 390 52.57 -3.31 -69.14
N ARG A 391 51.56 -3.04 -69.98
CA ARG A 391 50.20 -2.75 -69.54
C ARG A 391 49.52 -3.97 -68.95
N LEU A 392 49.76 -5.16 -69.50
CA LEU A 392 49.20 -6.42 -69.00
C LEU A 392 49.83 -6.82 -67.67
N GLU A 393 51.15 -6.70 -67.54
CA GLU A 393 51.87 -7.00 -66.28
C GLU A 393 51.42 -6.08 -65.14
N SER A 394 51.32 -4.76 -65.40
CA SER A 394 50.78 -3.80 -64.43
C SER A 394 49.33 -4.12 -64.01
N GLN A 395 48.50 -4.58 -64.95
CA GLN A 395 47.13 -5.01 -64.63
C GLN A 395 47.11 -6.27 -63.77
N GLN A 396 47.98 -7.25 -64.04
CA GLN A 396 48.08 -8.49 -63.27
C GLN A 396 48.48 -8.19 -61.83
N VAL A 397 49.56 -7.42 -61.61
CA VAL A 397 50.01 -7.01 -60.27
C VAL A 397 48.88 -6.30 -59.51
N ARG A 398 48.14 -5.41 -60.17
CA ARG A 398 46.99 -4.73 -59.57
C ARG A 398 45.88 -5.70 -59.17
N THR A 399 45.55 -6.69 -60.00
CA THR A 399 44.52 -7.68 -59.68
C THR A 399 44.94 -8.64 -58.57
N ASP A 400 46.22 -9.00 -58.50
CA ASP A 400 46.77 -9.85 -57.45
C ASP A 400 46.80 -9.09 -56.11
N ALA A 401 47.22 -7.81 -56.10
CA ALA A 401 47.17 -6.96 -54.91
C ALA A 401 45.73 -6.73 -54.40
N GLN A 402 44.77 -6.56 -55.32
CA GLN A 402 43.34 -6.46 -54.95
C GLN A 402 42.81 -7.77 -54.36
N ARG A 403 43.23 -8.92 -54.86
CA ARG A 403 42.84 -10.23 -54.34
C ARG A 403 43.40 -10.47 -52.95
N ALA A 404 44.70 -10.23 -52.75
CA ALA A 404 45.36 -10.36 -51.46
C ALA A 404 44.70 -9.46 -50.39
N ALA A 405 44.37 -8.22 -50.73
CA ALA A 405 43.66 -7.32 -49.82
C ALA A 405 42.21 -7.75 -49.54
N ALA A 406 41.53 -8.36 -50.52
CA ALA A 406 40.20 -8.92 -50.29
C ALA A 406 40.27 -10.14 -49.34
N GLU A 407 41.31 -10.95 -49.43
CA GLU A 407 41.56 -12.09 -48.54
C GLU A 407 41.85 -11.65 -47.11
N THR A 408 42.70 -10.63 -46.88
CA THR A 408 42.97 -10.10 -45.53
C THR A 408 41.73 -9.48 -44.89
N VAL A 409 40.95 -8.71 -45.66
CA VAL A 409 39.67 -8.16 -45.18
C VAL A 409 38.64 -9.25 -44.92
N ALA A 410 38.63 -10.35 -45.68
CA ALA A 410 37.74 -11.47 -45.45
C ALA A 410 38.12 -12.26 -44.18
N ALA A 411 39.41 -12.50 -43.95
CA ALA A 411 39.91 -13.13 -42.73
C ALA A 411 39.56 -12.30 -41.48
N ALA A 412 39.80 -10.98 -41.53
CA ALA A 412 39.43 -10.04 -40.47
C ALA A 412 37.93 -10.07 -40.12
N ARG A 413 37.07 -10.14 -41.15
CA ARG A 413 35.62 -10.25 -40.94
C ARG A 413 35.25 -11.57 -40.28
N ALA A 414 35.88 -12.67 -40.67
CA ALA A 414 35.63 -13.97 -40.07
C ALA A 414 36.03 -14.00 -38.58
N GLU A 415 37.15 -13.36 -38.21
CA GLU A 415 37.57 -13.21 -36.81
C GLU A 415 36.59 -12.33 -36.01
N ALA A 416 36.16 -11.19 -36.57
CA ALA A 416 35.14 -10.34 -35.96
C ALA A 416 33.80 -11.05 -35.79
N ASP A 417 33.36 -11.82 -36.79
CA ASP A 417 32.15 -12.65 -36.70
C ASP A 417 32.29 -13.73 -35.61
N ALA A 418 33.48 -14.33 -35.44
CA ALA A 418 33.76 -15.29 -34.38
C ALA A 418 33.69 -14.64 -32.97
N LEU A 419 34.23 -13.44 -32.80
CA LEU A 419 34.12 -12.67 -31.55
C LEU A 419 32.67 -12.29 -31.23
N LEU A 420 31.89 -11.88 -32.24
CA LEU A 420 30.47 -11.60 -32.08
C LEU A 420 29.67 -12.85 -31.72
N GLU A 421 29.97 -14.01 -32.30
CA GLU A 421 29.37 -15.29 -31.92
C GLU A 421 29.75 -15.70 -30.50
N GLN A 422 30.99 -15.48 -30.06
CA GLN A 422 31.39 -15.68 -28.68
C GLN A 422 30.60 -14.77 -27.73
N ALA A 423 30.41 -13.49 -28.08
CA ALA A 423 29.63 -12.54 -27.29
C ALA A 423 28.13 -12.90 -27.25
N ARG A 424 27.59 -13.46 -28.33
CA ARG A 424 26.22 -14.01 -28.36
C ARG A 424 26.07 -15.21 -27.43
N ARG A 425 27.06 -16.11 -27.40
CA ARG A 425 27.07 -17.27 -26.49
C ARG A 425 27.16 -16.84 -25.03
N SER A 426 28.06 -15.92 -24.69
CA SER A 426 28.16 -15.42 -23.31
C SER A 426 26.87 -14.71 -22.86
N LEU A 427 26.22 -13.95 -23.74
CA LEU A 427 24.90 -13.37 -23.47
C LEU A 427 23.83 -14.45 -23.23
N ALA A 428 23.81 -15.49 -24.05
CA ALA A 428 22.86 -16.60 -23.89
C ALA A 428 23.08 -17.35 -22.57
N ASP A 429 24.33 -17.67 -22.23
CA ASP A 429 24.70 -18.33 -20.97
C ASP A 429 24.30 -17.46 -19.77
N ALA A 430 24.58 -16.16 -19.82
CA ALA A 430 24.17 -15.25 -18.75
C ALA A 430 22.65 -15.08 -18.64
N GLN A 431 21.91 -15.13 -19.75
CA GLN A 431 20.45 -15.12 -19.73
C GLN A 431 19.89 -16.39 -19.08
N VAL A 432 20.50 -17.55 -19.35
CA VAL A 432 20.16 -18.82 -18.68
C VAL A 432 20.46 -18.72 -17.20
N ASP A 433 21.61 -18.18 -16.79
CA ASP A 433 21.96 -17.99 -15.38
C ASP A 433 21.01 -17.04 -14.66
N ILE A 434 20.64 -15.91 -15.28
CA ILE A 434 19.63 -14.97 -14.78
C ILE A 434 18.28 -15.67 -14.61
N ALA A 435 17.86 -16.49 -15.59
CA ALA A 435 16.61 -17.25 -15.52
C ALA A 435 16.66 -18.31 -14.42
N ALA A 436 17.75 -19.08 -14.32
CA ALA A 436 17.94 -20.10 -13.30
C ALA A 436 17.98 -19.52 -11.89
N ARG A 437 18.64 -18.36 -11.69
CA ARG A 437 18.64 -17.66 -10.40
C ARG A 437 17.26 -17.13 -10.03
N ARG A 438 16.51 -16.59 -11.00
CA ARG A 438 15.12 -16.17 -10.78
C ARG A 438 14.24 -17.34 -10.37
N GLU A 439 14.29 -18.44 -11.11
CA GLU A 439 13.50 -19.63 -10.80
C GLU A 439 13.88 -20.24 -9.45
N ALA A 440 15.18 -20.33 -9.14
CA ALA A 440 15.65 -20.81 -7.84
C ALA A 440 15.20 -19.90 -6.70
N ALA A 441 15.22 -18.58 -6.89
CA ALA A 441 14.74 -17.63 -5.91
C ALA A 441 13.22 -17.69 -5.73
N GLU A 442 12.45 -17.75 -6.83
CA GLU A 442 11.00 -17.94 -6.80
C GLU A 442 10.62 -19.24 -6.08
N ARG A 443 11.35 -20.34 -6.32
CA ARG A 443 11.17 -21.60 -5.59
C ARG A 443 11.48 -21.46 -4.10
N ALA A 444 12.61 -20.84 -3.74
CA ALA A 444 12.99 -20.65 -2.33
C ALA A 444 12.02 -19.71 -1.59
N ASP A 445 11.51 -18.68 -2.27
CA ASP A 445 10.50 -17.78 -1.72
C ASP A 445 9.14 -18.48 -1.59
N ALA A 446 8.75 -19.31 -2.56
CA ALA A 446 7.54 -20.13 -2.45
C ALA A 446 7.63 -21.14 -1.30
N GLU A 447 8.73 -21.87 -1.16
CA GLU A 447 8.94 -22.83 -0.06
C GLU A 447 8.90 -22.14 1.31
N ARG A 448 9.54 -20.97 1.44
CA ARG A 448 9.50 -20.20 2.69
C ARG A 448 8.14 -19.58 2.96
N HIS A 449 7.44 -19.10 1.93
CA HIS A 449 6.09 -18.59 2.10
C HIS A 449 5.14 -19.69 2.52
N GLU A 450 5.25 -20.89 1.96
CA GLU A 450 4.51 -22.05 2.42
C GLU A 450 4.91 -22.45 3.85
N ALA A 451 6.18 -22.36 4.23
CA ALA A 451 6.62 -22.59 5.61
C ALA A 451 6.06 -21.54 6.59
N ALA A 452 6.09 -20.26 6.23
CA ALA A 452 5.54 -19.16 7.02
C ALA A 452 4.01 -19.23 7.09
N ARG A 453 3.33 -19.66 6.00
CA ARG A 453 1.90 -19.98 6.00
C ARG A 453 1.59 -21.14 6.92
N ALA A 454 2.41 -22.19 6.92
CA ALA A 454 2.23 -23.32 7.83
C ALA A 454 2.47 -22.91 9.29
N GLU A 455 3.44 -22.03 9.57
CA GLU A 455 3.68 -21.50 10.91
C GLU A 455 2.56 -20.57 11.38
N THR A 456 2.13 -19.63 10.54
CA THR A 456 0.98 -18.76 10.83
C THR A 456 -0.30 -19.57 10.99
N ALA A 457 -0.55 -20.59 10.16
CA ALA A 457 -1.69 -21.49 10.32
C ALA A 457 -1.62 -22.24 11.65
N ARG A 458 -0.45 -22.77 12.05
CA ARG A 458 -0.28 -23.40 13.37
C ARG A 458 -0.55 -22.42 14.51
N LEU A 459 -0.08 -21.18 14.41
CA LEU A 459 -0.31 -20.18 15.44
C LEU A 459 -1.76 -19.72 15.48
N VAL A 460 -2.45 -19.69 14.34
CA VAL A 460 -3.89 -19.45 14.27
C VAL A 460 -4.63 -20.63 14.90
N ASP A 461 -4.29 -21.87 14.57
CA ASP A 461 -4.88 -23.06 15.20
C ASP A 461 -4.65 -23.06 16.72
N ASP A 462 -3.44 -22.75 17.17
CA ASP A 462 -3.10 -22.61 18.60
C ASP A 462 -3.89 -21.46 19.25
N ALA A 463 -4.04 -20.33 18.56
CA ALA A 463 -4.83 -19.19 19.02
C ALA A 463 -6.33 -19.51 19.07
N GLU A 464 -6.86 -20.22 18.09
CA GLU A 464 -8.25 -20.71 18.06
C GLU A 464 -8.48 -21.72 19.18
N SER A 465 -7.54 -22.63 19.43
CA SER A 465 -7.58 -23.55 20.56
C SER A 465 -7.56 -22.78 21.89
N HIS A 466 -6.69 -21.80 22.04
CA HIS A 466 -6.64 -20.97 23.24
C HIS A 466 -7.89 -20.11 23.41
N ALA A 467 -8.47 -19.60 22.32
CA ALA A 467 -9.73 -18.85 22.33
C ALA A 467 -10.90 -19.77 22.74
N ALA A 468 -10.98 -20.98 22.18
CA ALA A 468 -11.98 -21.97 22.56
C ALA A 468 -11.85 -22.39 24.03
N ASP A 469 -10.62 -22.60 24.51
CA ASP A 469 -10.34 -22.88 25.92
C ASP A 469 -10.73 -21.69 26.81
N ALA A 470 -10.48 -20.45 26.37
CA ALA A 470 -10.85 -19.25 27.09
C ALA A 470 -12.37 -19.06 27.14
N GLU A 471 -13.08 -19.28 26.02
CA GLU A 471 -14.54 -19.28 25.94
C GLU A 471 -15.12 -20.34 26.87
N GLN A 472 -14.58 -21.56 26.85
CA GLN A 472 -15.03 -22.63 27.73
C GLN A 472 -14.82 -22.28 29.21
N ARG A 473 -13.71 -21.62 29.55
CA ARG A 473 -13.48 -21.12 30.92
C ARG A 473 -14.47 -20.02 31.31
N VAL A 474 -14.84 -19.12 30.40
CA VAL A 474 -15.87 -18.11 30.65
C VAL A 474 -17.24 -18.75 30.83
N VAL A 475 -17.58 -19.77 30.04
CA VAL A 475 -18.82 -20.55 30.20
C VAL A 475 -18.83 -21.26 31.56
N GLN A 476 -17.74 -21.92 31.95
CA GLN A 476 -17.63 -22.56 33.26
C GLN A 476 -17.71 -21.55 34.41
N ALA A 477 -17.13 -20.35 34.25
CA ALA A 477 -17.24 -19.27 35.22
C ALA A 477 -18.67 -18.74 35.32
N LEU A 478 -19.41 -18.62 34.20
CA LEU A 478 -20.84 -18.29 34.19
C LEU A 478 -21.67 -19.33 34.92
N GLU A 479 -21.47 -20.61 34.64
CA GLU A 479 -22.15 -21.70 35.33
C GLU A 479 -21.83 -21.72 36.83
N HIS A 480 -20.58 -21.44 37.21
CA HIS A 480 -20.19 -21.35 38.61
C HIS A 480 -20.83 -20.14 39.30
N ALA A 481 -20.74 -18.95 38.69
CA ALA A 481 -21.36 -17.72 39.17
C ALA A 481 -22.88 -17.87 39.33
N GLU A 482 -23.55 -18.53 38.38
CA GLU A 482 -24.97 -18.84 38.49
C GLU A 482 -25.29 -19.83 39.61
N ARG A 483 -24.47 -20.86 39.81
CA ARG A 483 -24.63 -21.80 40.93
C ARG A 483 -24.49 -21.08 42.26
N VAL A 484 -23.44 -20.29 42.45
CA VAL A 484 -23.22 -19.49 43.67
C VAL A 484 -24.42 -18.58 43.94
N ARG A 485 -24.96 -17.89 42.93
CA ARG A 485 -26.17 -17.06 43.08
C ARG A 485 -27.40 -17.89 43.46
N ARG A 486 -27.65 -19.02 42.80
CA ARG A 486 -28.80 -19.90 43.09
C ARG A 486 -28.73 -20.48 44.50
N ASP A 487 -27.55 -20.94 44.91
CA ASP A 487 -27.32 -21.54 46.23
C ASP A 487 -27.48 -20.48 47.33
N ALA A 488 -26.95 -19.28 47.13
CA ALA A 488 -27.12 -18.15 48.04
C ALA A 488 -28.60 -17.71 48.15
N ASP A 489 -29.33 -17.65 47.02
CA ASP A 489 -30.76 -17.36 47.02
C ASP A 489 -31.59 -18.42 47.74
N ALA A 490 -31.25 -19.69 47.58
CA ALA A 490 -31.87 -20.80 48.28
C ALA A 490 -31.61 -20.70 49.79
N HIS A 491 -30.36 -20.48 50.19
CA HIS A 491 -29.98 -20.33 51.60
C HIS A 491 -30.66 -19.11 52.25
N ALA A 492 -30.69 -17.96 51.56
CA ALA A 492 -31.40 -16.77 52.01
C ALA A 492 -32.91 -17.02 52.19
N ARG A 493 -33.54 -17.82 51.30
CA ARG A 493 -34.96 -18.20 51.45
C ARG A 493 -35.17 -19.15 52.62
N GLU A 494 -34.27 -20.09 52.83
CA GLU A 494 -34.32 -21.04 53.95
C GLU A 494 -34.19 -20.31 55.29
N LEU A 495 -33.21 -19.42 55.44
CA LEU A 495 -33.03 -18.56 56.62
C LEU A 495 -34.30 -17.76 56.93
N LEU A 496 -34.88 -17.11 55.92
CA LEU A 496 -36.11 -16.33 56.10
C LEU A 496 -37.33 -17.20 56.45
N THR A 497 -37.43 -18.39 55.87
CA THR A 497 -38.54 -19.31 56.16
C THR A 497 -38.41 -19.89 57.55
N GLY A 498 -37.20 -20.31 57.94
CA GLY A 498 -36.88 -20.79 59.28
C GLY A 498 -37.19 -19.72 60.33
N ALA A 499 -36.70 -18.49 60.14
CA ALA A 499 -36.94 -17.37 61.05
C ALA A 499 -38.43 -17.01 61.18
N ARG A 500 -39.20 -17.12 60.10
CA ARG A 500 -40.67 -16.92 60.14
C ARG A 500 -41.36 -18.02 60.94
N LEU A 501 -41.02 -19.29 60.71
CA LEU A 501 -41.61 -20.41 61.44
C LEU A 501 -41.29 -20.34 62.94
N THR A 502 -40.07 -19.98 63.31
CA THR A 502 -39.68 -19.80 64.72
C THR A 502 -40.35 -18.59 65.35
N ALA A 503 -40.45 -17.46 64.63
CA ALA A 503 -41.17 -16.26 65.07
C ALA A 503 -42.67 -16.53 65.28
N ASP A 504 -43.32 -17.21 64.32
CA ASP A 504 -44.73 -17.60 64.41
C ASP A 504 -44.96 -18.55 65.59
N GLY A 505 -44.04 -19.51 65.81
CA GLY A 505 -44.06 -20.41 66.95
C GLY A 505 -43.95 -19.68 68.29
N LEU A 506 -43.02 -18.74 68.41
CA LEU A 506 -42.83 -17.93 69.62
C LEU A 506 -44.08 -17.08 69.95
N VAL A 507 -44.68 -16.46 68.93
CA VAL A 507 -45.91 -15.68 69.10
C VAL A 507 -47.09 -16.59 69.47
N ALA A 508 -47.20 -17.78 68.86
CA ALA A 508 -48.24 -18.75 69.20
C ALA A 508 -48.10 -19.26 70.64
N GLU A 509 -46.90 -19.64 71.07
CA GLU A 509 -46.61 -20.09 72.43
C GLU A 509 -46.88 -18.99 73.47
N ALA A 510 -46.45 -17.76 73.19
CA ALA A 510 -46.72 -16.61 74.05
C ALA A 510 -48.22 -16.29 74.13
N ARG A 511 -48.97 -16.43 73.02
CA ARG A 511 -50.43 -16.26 73.01
C ARG A 511 -51.12 -17.31 73.87
N GLU A 512 -50.74 -18.57 73.72
CA GLU A 512 -51.28 -19.67 74.54
C GLU A 512 -50.94 -19.48 76.03
N HIS A 513 -49.71 -19.08 76.36
CA HIS A 513 -49.33 -18.83 77.74
C HIS A 513 -50.08 -17.62 78.34
N ALA A 514 -50.25 -16.56 77.56
CA ALA A 514 -51.06 -15.40 77.93
C ALA A 514 -52.54 -15.78 78.15
N ASP A 515 -53.13 -16.60 77.29
CA ASP A 515 -54.51 -17.07 77.45
C ASP A 515 -54.65 -17.97 78.68
N ARG A 516 -53.67 -18.85 78.95
CA ARG A 516 -53.60 -19.65 80.17
C ARG A 516 -53.52 -18.78 81.43
N MET A 517 -52.64 -17.78 81.45
CA MET A 517 -52.52 -16.84 82.58
C MET A 517 -53.83 -16.11 82.89
N VAL A 518 -54.53 -15.63 81.86
CA VAL A 518 -55.82 -14.96 82.03
C VAL A 518 -56.89 -15.96 82.47
N GLY A 519 -56.91 -17.18 81.93
CA GLY A 519 -57.82 -18.25 82.32
C GLY A 519 -57.64 -18.72 83.77
N ASP A 520 -56.40 -18.87 84.21
CA ASP A 520 -56.06 -19.22 85.59
C ASP A 520 -56.48 -18.10 86.56
N ALA A 521 -56.20 -16.84 86.22
CA ALA A 521 -56.62 -15.69 87.00
C ALA A 521 -58.15 -15.53 87.06
N LEU A 522 -58.88 -15.84 85.98
CA LEU A 522 -60.34 -15.90 85.96
C LEU A 522 -60.86 -16.97 86.91
N THR A 523 -60.30 -18.17 86.84
CA THR A 523 -60.70 -19.29 87.69
C THR A 523 -60.40 -18.99 89.17
N GLU A 524 -59.25 -18.39 89.48
CA GLU A 524 -58.88 -17.94 90.83
C GLU A 524 -59.82 -16.85 91.33
N SER A 525 -60.09 -15.84 90.51
CA SER A 525 -61.04 -14.76 90.81
C SER A 525 -62.45 -15.28 91.09
N GLU A 526 -62.92 -16.27 90.33
CA GLU A 526 -64.21 -16.93 90.56
C GLU A 526 -64.23 -17.75 91.86
N ARG A 527 -63.13 -18.43 92.19
CA ARG A 527 -62.97 -19.14 93.47
C ARG A 527 -62.97 -18.17 94.66
N GLU A 528 -62.30 -17.02 94.54
CA GLU A 528 -62.32 -15.97 95.57
C GLU A 528 -63.74 -15.40 95.75
N ARG A 529 -64.42 -15.08 94.65
CA ARG A 529 -65.81 -14.58 94.69
C ARG A 529 -66.78 -15.59 95.27
N THR A 530 -66.68 -16.87 94.89
CA THR A 530 -67.54 -17.92 95.46
C THR A 530 -67.25 -18.19 96.93
N THR A 531 -65.98 -18.09 97.36
CA THR A 531 -65.61 -18.20 98.77
C THR A 531 -66.15 -17.02 99.58
N ALA A 532 -66.01 -15.80 99.07
CA ALA A 532 -66.59 -14.60 99.66
C ALA A 532 -68.13 -14.68 99.70
N GLN A 533 -68.76 -15.20 98.65
CA GLN A 533 -70.21 -15.42 98.59
C GLN A 533 -70.66 -16.42 99.67
N ARG A 534 -69.94 -17.53 99.88
CA ARG A 534 -70.21 -18.46 100.98
C ARG A 534 -70.04 -17.81 102.35
N GLN A 535 -69.02 -16.97 102.52
CA GLN A 535 -68.83 -16.21 103.76
C GLN A 535 -69.99 -15.24 104.01
N VAL A 536 -70.53 -14.62 102.96
CA VAL A 536 -71.70 -13.75 103.04
C VAL A 536 -72.95 -14.55 103.40
N GLU A 537 -73.13 -15.73 102.83
CA GLU A 537 -74.22 -16.65 103.19
C GLU A 537 -74.07 -17.15 104.64
N ASP A 538 -72.85 -17.43 105.11
CA ASP A 538 -72.56 -17.78 106.51
C ASP A 538 -72.89 -16.61 107.45
N LEU A 539 -72.47 -15.38 107.11
CA LEU A 539 -72.79 -14.17 107.86
C LEU A 539 -74.30 -13.88 107.83
N GLY A 540 -74.97 -14.16 106.72
CA GLY A 540 -76.43 -14.07 106.56
C GLY A 540 -77.16 -15.07 107.44
N ARG A 541 -76.73 -16.34 107.45
CA ARG A 541 -77.23 -17.38 108.37
C ARG A 541 -76.95 -17.02 109.83
N GLN A 542 -75.79 -16.44 110.15
CA GLN A 542 -75.49 -15.92 111.48
C GLN A 542 -76.46 -14.79 111.86
N ARG A 543 -76.69 -13.84 110.96
CA ARG A 543 -77.66 -12.75 111.14
C ARG A 543 -79.06 -13.31 111.44
N GLU A 544 -79.55 -14.22 110.61
CA GLU A 544 -80.85 -14.89 110.79
C GLU A 544 -80.92 -15.67 112.10
N SER A 545 -79.84 -16.38 112.48
CA SER A 545 -79.79 -17.09 113.76
C SER A 545 -79.81 -16.14 114.97
N ILE A 546 -79.14 -14.99 114.87
CA ILE A 546 -79.17 -13.94 115.91
C ILE A 546 -80.57 -13.33 115.97
N THR A 547 -81.22 -13.07 114.83
CA THR A 547 -82.60 -12.55 114.79
C THR A 547 -83.60 -13.56 115.35
N SER A 548 -83.51 -14.84 114.98
CA SER A 548 -84.34 -15.93 115.52
C SER A 548 -84.13 -16.14 117.02
N TYR A 549 -82.89 -16.07 117.51
CA TYR A 549 -82.58 -16.13 118.94
C TYR A 549 -83.18 -14.96 119.72
N LEU A 550 -83.17 -13.76 119.14
CA LEU A 550 -83.80 -12.57 119.74
C LEU A 550 -85.33 -12.69 119.76
N ASP A 551 -85.94 -13.28 118.73
CA ASP A 551 -87.37 -13.58 118.70
C ASP A 551 -87.75 -14.70 119.69
N GLU A 552 -86.92 -15.74 119.87
CA GLU A 552 -87.13 -16.78 120.88
C GLU A 552 -87.05 -16.21 122.31
N LEU A 553 -86.05 -15.37 122.61
CA LEU A 553 -85.95 -14.67 123.90
C LEU A 553 -87.14 -13.72 124.10
N ARG A 554 -87.59 -13.01 123.05
CA ARG A 554 -88.76 -12.14 123.09
C ARG A 554 -90.04 -12.93 123.37
N THR A 555 -90.21 -14.10 122.76
CA THR A 555 -91.38 -14.96 122.95
C THR A 555 -91.39 -15.55 124.37
N LEU A 556 -90.22 -15.91 124.90
CA LEU A 556 -90.03 -16.35 126.29
C LEU A 556 -90.30 -15.24 127.32
N LEU A 557 -89.93 -13.98 127.04
CA LEU A 557 -90.22 -12.84 127.92
C LEU A 557 -91.66 -12.31 127.78
N ALA A 558 -92.35 -12.53 126.65
CA ALA A 558 -93.73 -12.10 126.45
C ALA A 558 -94.77 -13.10 126.99
N ALA A 559 -94.41 -14.38 127.13
CA ALA A 559 -95.31 -15.43 127.62
C ALA A 559 -95.57 -15.39 129.13
N ASP A 560 -94.82 -14.61 129.92
CA ASP A 560 -95.01 -14.51 131.37
C ASP A 560 -94.76 -13.06 131.86
N PRO A 561 -95.81 -12.24 132.12
CA PRO A 561 -95.68 -10.85 132.55
C PRO A 561 -95.16 -10.67 134.00
N VAL A 562 -94.88 -11.78 134.71
CA VAL A 562 -94.12 -11.81 135.98
C VAL A 562 -93.12 -12.96 135.91
N PRO A 563 -91.79 -12.69 135.94
CA PRO A 563 -90.79 -13.74 135.77
C PRO A 563 -90.80 -14.72 136.95
N SER A 564 -91.17 -15.98 136.68
CA SER A 564 -91.03 -17.10 137.62
C SER A 564 -89.64 -17.74 137.51
N LEU A 565 -89.09 -18.32 138.59
CA LEU A 565 -87.73 -18.89 138.60
C LEU A 565 -87.50 -19.92 137.47
N ALA A 566 -88.56 -20.64 137.06
CA ALA A 566 -88.54 -21.58 135.94
C ALA A 566 -88.42 -20.90 134.56
N THR A 567 -88.93 -19.68 134.39
CA THR A 567 -88.75 -18.89 133.14
C THR A 567 -87.35 -18.33 132.99
N LEU A 568 -86.70 -17.94 134.10
CA LEU A 568 -85.29 -17.51 134.10
C LEU A 568 -84.32 -18.69 133.89
N GLU A 569 -84.63 -19.89 134.41
CA GLU A 569 -83.84 -21.09 134.09
C GLU A 569 -83.99 -21.51 132.62
N ARG A 570 -85.20 -21.44 132.04
CA ARG A 570 -85.40 -21.73 130.60
C ARG A 570 -84.73 -20.69 129.70
N ALA A 571 -84.80 -19.39 130.05
CA ALA A 571 -84.07 -18.33 129.35
C ALA A 571 -82.53 -18.48 129.49
N GLY A 572 -82.04 -19.03 130.61
CA GLY A 572 -80.61 -19.32 130.82
C GLY A 572 -80.07 -20.55 130.10
N GLN A 573 -80.94 -21.50 129.73
CA GLN A 573 -80.58 -22.68 128.91
C GLN A 573 -80.53 -22.37 127.41
N VAL A 574 -81.22 -21.30 126.99
CA VAL A 574 -81.15 -20.77 125.61
C VAL A 574 -79.89 -19.92 125.50
N ARG A 575 -78.75 -20.55 125.20
CA ARG A 575 -77.49 -19.85 124.87
C ARG A 575 -77.40 -19.62 123.37
N PRO A 576 -76.87 -18.46 122.92
CA PRO A 576 -76.61 -18.28 121.51
C PRO A 576 -75.52 -19.28 121.11
N ARG A 577 -75.77 -20.09 120.09
CA ARG A 577 -74.72 -20.88 119.45
C ARG A 577 -73.91 -19.94 118.57
N VAL A 578 -73.05 -19.15 119.20
CA VAL A 578 -72.01 -18.40 118.50
C VAL A 578 -71.02 -19.44 118.00
N VAL A 579 -71.14 -19.80 116.73
CA VAL A 579 -70.06 -20.49 116.02
C VAL A 579 -68.94 -19.46 115.87
N PRO A 580 -67.73 -19.70 116.41
CA PRO A 580 -66.61 -18.78 116.20
C PRO A 580 -66.36 -18.64 114.70
N PRO A 581 -65.95 -17.46 114.20
CA PRO A 581 -65.56 -17.33 112.80
C PRO A 581 -64.43 -18.34 112.51
N PRO A 582 -64.40 -18.95 111.32
CA PRO A 582 -63.26 -19.78 110.93
C PRO A 582 -61.99 -18.93 111.06
N THR A 583 -61.03 -19.46 111.80
CA THR A 583 -59.70 -18.88 111.94
C THR A 583 -59.11 -18.67 110.55
N ALA A 584 -58.67 -17.44 110.28
CA ALA A 584 -57.83 -17.14 109.13
C ALA A 584 -56.54 -17.94 109.26
N ASP A 585 -56.47 -19.08 108.58
CA ASP A 585 -55.20 -19.75 108.35
C ASP A 585 -54.32 -18.85 107.48
N ALA A 586 -53.10 -18.67 107.98
CA ALA A 586 -52.09 -17.79 107.45
C ALA A 586 -51.75 -18.14 106.00
N PHE A 587 -51.88 -17.16 105.11
CA PHE A 587 -51.12 -17.14 103.88
C PHE A 587 -49.65 -16.77 104.21
N PRO A 588 -48.66 -17.53 103.74
CA PRO A 588 -47.25 -17.20 103.94
C PRO A 588 -46.88 -15.95 103.13
N ALA A 589 -46.03 -15.11 103.73
CA ALA A 589 -45.47 -13.92 103.11
C ALA A 589 -44.64 -14.23 101.85
N PRO A 590 -44.63 -13.35 100.83
CA PRO A 590 -43.72 -13.47 99.71
C PRO A 590 -42.30 -13.05 100.13
N ALA A 591 -41.31 -13.88 99.77
CA ALA A 591 -39.89 -13.55 99.91
C ALA A 591 -39.49 -12.41 98.95
N PRO A 592 -38.61 -11.47 99.35
CA PRO A 592 -38.14 -10.43 98.45
C PRO A 592 -36.82 -10.80 97.76
N GLY A 593 -36.72 -10.46 96.47
CA GLY A 593 -35.49 -9.89 95.93
C GLY A 593 -34.67 -10.76 94.98
N SER A 594 -34.56 -10.32 93.73
CA SER A 594 -33.36 -10.44 92.91
C SER A 594 -33.35 -9.28 91.92
N ASN A 595 -32.54 -8.25 92.20
CA ASN A 595 -32.20 -7.19 91.25
C ASN A 595 -30.83 -7.53 90.57
N PRO A 596 -30.53 -7.00 89.39
CA PRO A 596 -29.60 -7.56 88.42
C PRO A 596 -28.14 -7.14 88.61
N GLY A 597 -27.23 -8.01 88.17
CA GLY A 597 -25.80 -7.77 88.09
C GLY A 597 -25.41 -6.83 86.95
N HIS A 598 -24.44 -5.97 87.27
CA HIS A 598 -23.67 -5.08 86.40
C HIS A 598 -22.52 -5.78 85.67
N GLY A 599 -22.01 -5.13 84.62
CA GLY A 599 -20.66 -5.30 84.03
C GLY A 599 -20.72 -5.83 82.60
N ASP A 600 -20.06 -5.28 81.59
CA ASP A 600 -18.96 -4.30 81.54
C ASP A 600 -18.94 -3.57 80.19
N VAL A 601 -18.45 -2.32 80.21
CA VAL A 601 -18.03 -1.53 79.04
C VAL A 601 -16.51 -1.44 79.08
N VAL A 602 -15.84 -1.76 77.98
CA VAL A 602 -14.38 -1.53 77.80
C VAL A 602 -14.13 -0.60 76.61
N THR A 603 -13.10 0.20 76.82
CA THR A 603 -12.72 1.52 76.30
C THR A 603 -11.91 1.54 75.00
N VAL A 604 -11.99 2.69 74.32
CA VAL A 604 -11.18 3.20 73.19
C VAL A 604 -9.74 3.55 73.63
N ARG A 605 -8.76 3.50 72.69
CA ARG A 605 -7.44 4.12 72.85
C ARG A 605 -6.87 4.67 71.51
N GLU A 606 -6.42 5.93 71.55
CA GLU A 606 -5.58 6.69 70.59
C GLU A 606 -4.19 6.02 70.38
N GLY A 607 -3.36 6.20 69.34
CA GLY A 607 -3.06 7.32 68.44
C GLY A 607 -1.59 7.75 68.67
N GLU A 608 -0.68 7.62 67.68
CA GLU A 608 0.69 8.23 67.73
C GLU A 608 1.40 8.26 66.34
N PHE A 609 2.01 9.40 66.00
CA PHE A 609 3.05 9.69 64.97
C PHE A 609 4.44 9.70 65.67
N PRO A 610 5.67 9.80 65.05
CA PRO A 610 6.06 10.73 63.97
C PRO A 610 7.32 10.38 63.08
N ASP A 611 7.74 11.39 62.29
CA ASP A 611 9.09 11.81 61.85
C ASP A 611 9.73 11.41 60.49
N GLU A 612 10.11 12.47 59.76
CA GLU A 612 11.02 12.67 58.61
C GLU A 612 12.49 12.85 59.13
N PRO A 613 13.61 12.80 58.33
CA PRO A 613 13.93 13.86 57.33
C PRO A 613 14.91 13.52 56.15
N LEU A 614 14.93 14.45 55.17
CA LEU A 614 16.03 15.04 54.35
C LEU A 614 17.25 14.23 53.86
N ASP A 615 17.63 14.43 52.59
CA ASP A 615 19.01 14.22 52.13
C ASP A 615 19.52 15.33 51.17
N VAL A 616 20.82 15.61 51.28
CA VAL A 616 21.53 16.82 50.86
C VAL A 616 22.67 16.43 49.90
N THR A 617 23.03 17.37 49.02
CA THR A 617 24.18 17.38 48.10
C THR A 617 25.54 17.08 48.75
N ASP A 618 26.47 16.40 48.05
CA ASP A 618 27.83 16.90 47.80
C ASP A 618 28.57 16.13 46.68
N ALA A 619 29.45 16.86 46.01
CA ALA A 619 30.46 16.41 45.06
C ALA A 619 31.75 15.99 45.78
N SER A 620 32.64 15.25 45.10
CA SER A 620 34.07 15.57 44.93
C SER A 620 34.96 14.34 44.67
N GLY A 621 35.66 14.39 43.53
CA GLY A 621 37.08 14.03 43.38
C GLY A 621 37.46 12.58 43.02
N ASP A 622 38.59 12.29 42.38
CA ASP A 622 39.56 13.10 41.62
C ASP A 622 40.63 12.13 41.02
N VAL A 623 41.33 12.60 39.97
CA VAL A 623 42.69 12.29 39.41
C VAL A 623 43.15 10.95 38.76
N ALA A 624 43.81 11.15 37.59
CA ALA A 624 45.12 10.66 37.10
C ALA A 624 45.11 9.58 35.99
N ASP A 625 45.34 9.94 34.71
CA ASP A 625 46.64 10.07 33.94
C ASP A 625 47.02 8.75 33.21
N ALA A 626 47.58 8.65 31.99
CA ALA A 626 48.14 9.59 31.01
C ALA A 626 48.37 8.92 29.61
N HIS A 627 48.66 9.78 28.61
CA HIS A 627 49.56 9.62 27.43
C HIS A 627 49.16 8.91 26.11
N ALA A 628 49.10 9.71 25.02
CA ALA A 628 50.10 9.78 23.91
C ALA A 628 49.57 10.64 22.72
N VAL A 629 49.98 11.90 22.59
CA VAL A 629 50.92 12.53 21.60
C VAL A 629 50.41 12.64 20.13
N PRO A 630 50.36 13.87 19.57
CA PRO A 630 50.22 14.20 18.14
C PRO A 630 51.56 14.61 17.49
N ASP A 631 51.63 14.63 16.16
CA ASP A 631 52.78 15.10 15.37
C ASP A 631 52.28 15.39 13.93
N ASP A 632 52.98 16.08 13.04
CA ASP A 632 53.43 17.48 12.94
C ASP A 632 53.63 17.69 11.42
N SER A 633 53.66 18.94 10.94
CA SER A 633 54.06 19.27 9.55
C SER A 633 55.59 19.10 9.38
N PRO A 634 56.19 19.10 8.16
CA PRO A 634 56.68 20.36 7.56
C PRO A 634 56.87 20.39 6.02
N ALA A 635 57.50 21.48 5.56
CA ALA A 635 57.59 22.08 4.22
C ALA A 635 58.74 21.60 3.29
N ASP A 636 58.69 22.14 2.04
CA ASP A 636 59.73 22.48 1.04
C ASP A 636 60.77 21.43 0.56
N ASP A 637 60.97 21.28 -0.77
CA ASP A 637 61.95 22.05 -1.56
C ASP A 637 62.21 21.50 -3.01
N VAL A 638 62.58 22.41 -3.93
CA VAL A 638 63.30 22.27 -5.23
C VAL A 638 62.58 21.97 -6.59
N ALA A 639 62.78 22.92 -7.54
CA ALA A 639 62.44 23.00 -8.98
C ALA A 639 63.39 22.13 -9.89
N PRO A 640 63.44 22.19 -11.27
CA PRO A 640 62.88 23.16 -12.23
C PRO A 640 62.29 22.63 -13.58
N GLY A 641 61.62 23.52 -14.33
CA GLY A 641 61.96 23.72 -15.75
C GLY A 641 60.89 23.51 -16.85
N LEU A 642 60.46 24.64 -17.45
CA LEU A 642 60.11 24.88 -18.88
C LEU A 642 58.83 24.21 -19.42
N ALA A 643 57.95 24.81 -20.23
CA ALA A 643 57.78 26.14 -20.83
C ALA A 643 56.38 26.19 -21.47
N ARG A 644 55.80 27.41 -21.59
CA ARG A 644 54.97 27.98 -22.69
C ARG A 644 53.89 27.08 -23.36
N SER A 645 52.66 27.49 -23.60
CA SER A 645 52.08 28.81 -23.86
C SER A 645 50.55 28.68 -23.93
N ASP A 646 49.85 29.66 -23.35
CA ASP A 646 48.48 30.02 -23.71
C ASP A 646 48.44 30.62 -25.13
N ASP A 647 47.42 30.26 -25.92
CA ASP A 647 46.68 31.26 -26.72
C ASP A 647 45.24 30.81 -27.00
N ALA A 648 44.36 31.79 -27.02
CA ALA A 648 42.91 31.78 -27.19
C ALA A 648 42.48 31.30 -28.62
N GLY A 649 41.24 30.93 -28.95
CA GLY A 649 39.93 31.24 -28.36
C GLY A 649 39.25 32.43 -29.07
N ARG A 650 38.40 32.15 -30.10
CA ARG A 650 37.35 32.97 -30.80
C ARG A 650 37.47 32.85 -32.33
N GLU A 651 36.45 32.86 -33.21
CA GLU A 651 35.01 33.23 -33.27
C GLU A 651 34.42 32.50 -34.53
N ALA A 652 33.21 31.90 -34.55
CA ALA A 652 31.90 32.40 -35.04
C ALA A 652 31.95 33.29 -36.32
N ALA A 653 31.05 33.30 -37.32
CA ALA A 653 29.90 32.54 -37.83
C ALA A 653 29.50 33.22 -39.19
N ASP A 654 28.40 32.79 -39.84
CA ASP A 654 27.70 33.31 -41.04
C ASP A 654 28.05 32.60 -42.38
N GLY A 655 27.15 32.16 -43.26
CA GLY A 655 25.68 32.18 -43.34
C GLY A 655 25.20 32.26 -44.82
N TRP A 656 24.22 31.40 -45.20
CA TRP A 656 23.32 31.44 -46.40
C TRP A 656 23.89 30.92 -47.75
N SER A 657 23.15 30.23 -48.65
CA SER A 657 21.70 30.00 -48.84
C SER A 657 21.42 28.81 -49.80
N ASP A 658 20.19 28.30 -49.71
CA ASP A 658 19.52 27.19 -50.39
C ASP A 658 18.98 27.56 -51.79
N GLU A 659 18.97 26.63 -52.75
CA GLU A 659 18.06 26.68 -53.92
C GLU A 659 17.87 25.30 -54.60
N ARG A 660 16.64 24.79 -54.55
CA ARG A 660 16.11 23.64 -55.33
C ARG A 660 15.28 24.15 -56.51
N ALA A 661 15.33 23.46 -57.65
CA ALA A 661 14.16 23.18 -58.50
C ALA A 661 14.43 22.10 -59.58
N GLY A 662 13.56 21.09 -59.66
CA GLY A 662 13.33 20.25 -60.86
C GLY A 662 12.49 21.02 -61.91
N THR A 663 12.17 20.55 -63.11
CA THR A 663 11.78 19.22 -63.62
C THR A 663 11.64 19.30 -65.19
N PRO A 664 11.34 18.21 -65.92
CA PRO A 664 11.78 17.92 -67.30
C PRO A 664 10.68 18.02 -68.39
N THR A 665 11.00 17.66 -69.65
CA THR A 665 10.00 17.25 -70.67
C THR A 665 10.58 16.28 -71.73
N ASP A 666 9.84 15.19 -71.98
CA ASP A 666 9.99 14.09 -72.98
C ASP A 666 9.71 14.54 -74.44
N ALA A 667 10.51 14.15 -75.45
CA ALA A 667 10.38 13.01 -76.42
C ALA A 667 9.52 13.31 -77.68
N PRO A 668 9.43 12.48 -78.77
CA PRO A 668 10.19 11.29 -79.22
C PRO A 668 10.51 11.23 -80.78
N THR A 669 11.18 10.17 -81.27
CA THR A 669 10.72 9.19 -82.33
C THR A 669 11.83 8.63 -83.27
N GLY A 670 11.90 7.28 -83.36
CA GLY A 670 12.32 6.44 -84.52
C GLY A 670 13.83 6.35 -84.83
N GLU A 671 14.46 5.22 -85.20
CA GLU A 671 14.02 3.96 -85.82
C GLU A 671 15.16 2.89 -85.71
N GLN A 672 14.85 1.65 -86.08
CA GLN A 672 15.46 0.35 -85.72
C GLN A 672 16.90 0.00 -86.20
N PRO A 673 17.50 -1.10 -85.67
CA PRO A 673 18.85 -1.58 -85.97
C PRO A 673 18.90 -2.67 -87.06
N ALA A 674 20.05 -2.82 -87.74
CA ALA A 674 20.38 -4.01 -88.50
C ALA A 674 21.88 -4.33 -88.45
N THR A 675 22.17 -5.58 -88.11
CA THR A 675 23.48 -6.24 -88.17
C THR A 675 23.70 -6.80 -89.58
N THR A 676 24.92 -6.75 -90.11
CA THR A 676 25.71 -7.85 -90.73
C THR A 676 26.79 -7.33 -91.69
N GLY A 677 28.03 -7.78 -91.43
CA GLY A 677 28.91 -8.35 -92.46
C GLY A 677 29.86 -7.41 -93.21
N PRO A 678 31.07 -7.90 -93.56
CA PRO A 678 32.26 -7.08 -93.81
C PRO A 678 32.55 -6.88 -95.31
N ASP A 679 33.37 -5.88 -95.65
CA ASP A 679 34.59 -6.06 -96.45
C ASP A 679 35.20 -4.72 -96.89
N ALA A 680 36.54 -4.74 -96.85
CA ALA A 680 37.49 -4.21 -97.83
C ALA A 680 37.55 -2.70 -98.17
N ASP A 681 38.82 -2.28 -98.16
CA ASP A 681 39.46 -1.24 -98.97
C ASP A 681 39.19 0.24 -98.69
N GLY A 682 40.29 0.93 -98.39
CA GLY A 682 40.58 2.17 -99.09
C GLY A 682 41.16 3.31 -98.28
N ARG A 683 42.47 3.21 -98.01
CA ARG A 683 43.47 4.30 -97.88
C ARG A 683 43.46 5.20 -96.65
#